data_AF-A0AAV9VJT1-F1
#
_entry.id   AF-A0AAV9VJT1-F1
#
_cell.length_a   1.000
_cell.length_b   1.000
_cell.length_c   1.000
_cell.angle_alpha   90.00
_cell.angle_beta   90.00
_cell.angle_gamma   90.00
#
_symmetry.space_group_name_H-M   'P 1'
#
loop_
_entity.id
_entity.type
_entity.pdbx_description
1 polymer ?
#
loop_
_entity_poly.entity_id
_entity_poly.type
_entity_poly.pdbx_seq_one_letter_code
_entity_poly.pdbx_strand_id
1 'polypeptide(L)'
;MELIQPNDEVLIQLPSETTKLVKIVPDSIIGLGKFGSFPANSLLGRPYYLTWNILDGENFGLEPVPISELNSEKLATHTVPATSSSSDPAKASKKSKTTDSSTPSGVDSPGLALEDTAIGVQVGDDGEEDDEDVALDAGMLEQELEREQKLWEAEMKNNRDIRDDQTAQTMTWQEIEKLKKSGGTGSGKEIIARLLQSHAYIDKKTAFSLAKYTKRKTNKYLKRIRVIPADVPNFTHYLITQKEPLKMLEIRDEAMGLLMSWADVKWGGRYLVIDDTGGLVVAAMAERMGLLAGEDARAPKKVSNARKRKREETDDGKDAKGEEVPAPQPEVTETSEAVEIAQKEANDHPYNTPIKPKTGYEQTSVPVSNTITVLHTQDQPNLSLLRPFNFDTANLINTTTHPLSTHLLSLSYLQLLSPESDVTLERPTVIPEAVLRTLKSVKRSNYHRKCRRQERLLNIVSSTRRGGFDGAIIATGMELSGVINTVTPLLKGSGQIVIYSPSVEPLSEVVDWCSTLRRTEYMRIKKETEASLPQEEQQQQQPQFHVLDPDNTNPDIDLATLGTLKSLPKLPAHTSDEYFPIDPTNLLAPTIHTSRVRTFQALPGRTHPLMTSRGGSEGYVLHATKVFPILEGKVEARGKFGSRKKGGGERTGGAGGKKEKTSAKLNGKKEDVMDVDNID
;
A
#
# COMPACT_ATOMS: atom_id res chain seq x y z
N MET A 1 -7.43 -6.32 -13.97
CA MET A 1 -7.02 -4.91 -13.85
C MET A 1 -8.08 -4.17 -13.07
N GLU A 2 -7.67 -3.26 -12.20
CA GLU A 2 -8.61 -2.33 -11.55
C GLU A 2 -9.09 -1.28 -12.55
N LEU A 3 -10.35 -0.90 -12.42
CA LEU A 3 -11.05 0.03 -13.30
C LEU A 3 -11.62 1.15 -12.43
N ILE A 4 -11.57 2.38 -12.91
CA ILE A 4 -12.09 3.57 -12.22
C ILE A 4 -13.61 3.42 -12.03
N GLN A 5 -14.08 3.48 -10.77
CA GLN A 5 -15.50 3.39 -10.41
C GLN A 5 -16.13 4.77 -10.19
N PRO A 6 -17.47 4.86 -10.21
CA PRO A 6 -18.19 6.02 -9.73
C PRO A 6 -17.81 6.41 -8.29
N ASN A 7 -17.60 7.70 -8.06
CA ASN A 7 -17.29 8.33 -6.76
C ASN A 7 -15.91 8.03 -6.15
N ASP A 8 -15.04 7.27 -6.81
CA ASP A 8 -13.64 7.11 -6.39
C ASP A 8 -12.91 8.46 -6.32
N GLU A 9 -12.06 8.64 -5.33
CA GLU A 9 -11.03 9.70 -5.36
C GLU A 9 -9.79 9.14 -6.08
N VAL A 10 -9.32 9.84 -7.13
CA VAL A 10 -8.19 9.40 -7.97
C VAL A 10 -7.15 10.51 -8.10
N LEU A 11 -5.92 10.13 -8.42
CA LEU A 11 -4.82 11.06 -8.63
C LEU A 11 -4.62 11.32 -10.14
N ILE A 12 -4.89 12.53 -10.57
CA ILE A 12 -4.63 12.97 -11.95
C ILE A 12 -3.25 13.60 -12.01
N GLN A 13 -2.30 12.92 -12.66
CA GLN A 13 -0.98 13.46 -12.97
C GLN A 13 -1.04 14.34 -14.22
N LEU A 14 -0.42 15.51 -14.11
CA LEU A 14 -0.35 16.53 -15.16
C LEU A 14 0.98 16.42 -15.95
N PRO A 15 1.15 17.10 -17.10
CA PRO A 15 2.40 17.10 -17.88
C PRO A 15 3.59 17.70 -17.13
N SER A 16 3.33 18.45 -16.06
CA SER A 16 4.33 18.95 -15.11
C SER A 16 4.75 17.91 -14.06
N GLU A 17 4.33 16.64 -14.22
CA GLU A 17 4.52 15.51 -13.29
C GLU A 17 3.83 15.66 -11.91
N THR A 18 3.37 16.87 -11.56
CA THR A 18 2.53 17.20 -10.39
C THR A 18 1.16 16.53 -10.45
N THR A 19 0.69 15.99 -9.33
CA THR A 19 -0.59 15.29 -9.18
C THR A 19 -1.68 16.17 -8.55
N LYS A 20 -2.94 15.89 -8.89
CA LYS A 20 -4.14 16.46 -8.25
C LYS A 20 -5.08 15.34 -7.83
N LEU A 21 -5.54 15.38 -6.57
CA LEU A 21 -6.62 14.51 -6.09
C LEU A 21 -7.97 15.04 -6.60
N VAL A 22 -8.77 14.16 -7.22
CA VAL A 22 -10.08 14.50 -7.80
C VAL A 22 -11.06 13.36 -7.56
N LYS A 23 -12.28 13.68 -7.09
CA LYS A 23 -13.37 12.71 -6.97
C LYS A 23 -14.11 12.56 -8.31
N ILE A 24 -14.27 11.33 -8.79
CA ILE A 24 -14.95 11.01 -10.05
C ILE A 24 -16.46 10.93 -9.83
N VAL A 25 -17.10 12.08 -9.69
CA VAL A 25 -18.58 12.17 -9.60
C VAL A 25 -19.17 11.94 -11.00
N PRO A 26 -20.09 10.98 -11.20
CA PRO A 26 -20.77 10.78 -12.49
C PRO A 26 -21.47 12.05 -12.98
N ASP A 27 -21.58 12.17 -14.31
CA ASP A 27 -22.25 13.28 -15.01
C ASP A 27 -21.71 14.69 -14.67
N SER A 28 -20.50 14.76 -14.09
CA SER A 28 -19.80 16.01 -13.77
C SER A 28 -18.69 16.35 -14.77
N ILE A 29 -18.21 17.60 -14.74
CA ILE A 29 -17.06 18.07 -15.52
C ILE A 29 -15.87 18.27 -14.58
N ILE A 30 -14.76 17.61 -14.89
CA ILE A 30 -13.50 17.74 -14.15
C ILE A 30 -12.69 18.89 -14.74
N GLY A 31 -12.49 19.96 -13.97
CA GLY A 31 -11.68 21.12 -14.35
C GLY A 31 -10.24 21.04 -13.84
N LEU A 32 -9.25 21.16 -14.74
CA LEU A 32 -7.83 21.12 -14.38
C LEU A 32 -7.12 22.48 -14.47
N GLY A 33 -7.85 23.54 -14.81
CA GLY A 33 -7.33 24.90 -14.97
C GLY A 33 -6.71 25.09 -16.36
N LYS A 34 -5.45 25.52 -16.43
CA LYS A 34 -4.74 25.78 -17.71
C LYS A 34 -4.65 24.59 -18.67
N PHE A 35 -4.90 23.37 -18.18
CA PHE A 35 -4.87 22.14 -18.97
C PHE A 35 -6.23 21.80 -19.61
N GLY A 36 -7.29 22.57 -19.33
CA GLY A 36 -8.64 22.34 -19.82
C GLY A 36 -9.54 21.62 -18.81
N SER A 37 -10.63 21.07 -19.32
CA SER A 37 -11.60 20.26 -18.58
C SER A 37 -12.07 19.09 -19.45
N PHE A 38 -12.73 18.09 -18.86
CA PHE A 38 -13.31 16.95 -19.57
C PHE A 38 -14.47 16.36 -18.76
N PRO A 39 -15.40 15.60 -19.37
CA PRO A 39 -16.51 14.98 -18.63
C PRO A 39 -16.03 13.73 -17.88
N ALA A 40 -16.39 13.61 -16.60
CA ALA A 40 -15.95 12.53 -15.71
C ALA A 40 -16.25 11.12 -16.27
N ASN A 41 -17.38 10.98 -16.97
CA ASN A 41 -17.83 9.75 -17.60
C ASN A 41 -16.83 9.18 -18.62
N SER A 42 -15.90 9.99 -19.18
CA SER A 42 -14.84 9.49 -20.06
C SER A 42 -13.87 8.53 -19.37
N LEU A 43 -13.71 8.64 -18.04
CA LEU A 43 -12.82 7.82 -17.22
C LEU A 43 -13.49 6.60 -16.61
N LEU A 44 -14.82 6.60 -16.42
CA LEU A 44 -15.55 5.50 -15.78
C LEU A 44 -15.35 4.18 -16.55
N GLY A 45 -15.04 3.11 -15.83
CA GLY A 45 -14.77 1.79 -16.40
C GLY A 45 -13.46 1.69 -17.21
N ARG A 46 -12.62 2.72 -17.23
CA ARG A 46 -11.27 2.67 -17.82
C ARG A 46 -10.24 2.16 -16.80
N PRO A 47 -9.18 1.47 -17.23
CA PRO A 47 -8.09 1.09 -16.33
C PRO A 47 -7.21 2.29 -15.97
N TYR A 48 -6.59 2.21 -14.79
CA TYR A 48 -5.59 3.17 -14.33
C TYR A 48 -4.31 3.15 -15.18
N TYR A 49 -3.44 4.14 -14.95
CA TYR A 49 -2.15 4.39 -15.61
C TYR A 49 -2.20 4.71 -17.11
N LEU A 50 -3.38 4.66 -17.74
CA LEU A 50 -3.59 5.21 -19.07
C LEU A 50 -3.32 6.72 -19.11
N THR A 51 -2.70 7.14 -20.21
CA THR A 51 -2.45 8.55 -20.53
C THR A 51 -3.46 9.00 -21.59
N TRP A 52 -4.04 10.17 -21.39
CA TRP A 52 -5.11 10.73 -22.21
C TRP A 52 -4.74 12.12 -22.73
N ASN A 53 -5.12 12.44 -23.97
CA ASN A 53 -5.22 13.82 -24.44
C ASN A 53 -6.59 14.38 -24.02
N ILE A 54 -6.63 15.59 -23.49
CA ILE A 54 -7.87 16.35 -23.28
C ILE A 54 -8.26 17.00 -24.62
N LEU A 55 -9.48 16.75 -25.05
CA LEU A 55 -10.06 17.30 -26.27
C LEU A 55 -10.97 18.49 -25.95
N ASP A 56 -10.88 19.55 -26.75
CA ASP A 56 -11.78 20.72 -26.67
C ASP A 56 -12.68 20.79 -27.92
N GLY A 57 -13.68 21.67 -27.90
CA GLY A 57 -14.57 21.92 -29.04
C GLY A 57 -15.60 20.80 -29.26
N GLU A 58 -15.88 20.46 -30.51
CA GLU A 58 -16.92 19.48 -30.89
C GLU A 58 -16.66 18.07 -30.35
N ASN A 59 -15.38 17.70 -30.17
CA ASN A 59 -14.95 16.40 -29.67
C ASN A 59 -14.65 16.42 -28.15
N PHE A 60 -15.26 17.32 -27.38
CA PHE A 60 -14.99 17.51 -25.94
C PHE A 60 -15.01 16.19 -25.15
N GLY A 61 -13.87 15.81 -24.59
CA GLY A 61 -13.67 14.47 -24.06
C GLY A 61 -12.21 14.10 -23.77
N LEU A 62 -11.94 12.80 -23.69
CA LEU A 62 -10.60 12.23 -23.54
C LEU A 62 -10.30 11.22 -24.65
N GLU A 63 -9.12 11.35 -25.26
CA GLU A 63 -8.58 10.40 -26.24
C GLU A 63 -7.38 9.64 -25.63
N PRO A 64 -7.32 8.30 -25.70
CA PRO A 64 -6.20 7.54 -25.17
C PRO A 64 -4.95 7.72 -26.03
N VAL A 65 -3.80 7.98 -25.42
CA VAL A 65 -2.53 8.18 -26.15
C VAL A 65 -1.84 6.83 -26.38
N PRO A 66 -1.46 6.47 -27.63
CA PRO A 66 -0.77 5.23 -27.92
C PRO A 66 0.60 5.10 -27.21
N ILE A 67 0.94 3.88 -26.80
CA ILE A 67 2.21 3.57 -26.11
C ILE A 67 3.44 3.92 -26.97
N SER A 68 3.34 3.80 -28.30
CA SER A 68 4.36 4.23 -29.26
C SER A 68 4.62 5.74 -29.20
N GLU A 69 3.58 6.56 -29.07
CA GLU A 69 3.71 8.02 -28.93
C GLU A 69 4.36 8.40 -27.58
N LEU A 70 4.08 7.65 -26.50
CA LEU A 70 4.76 7.83 -25.20
C LEU A 70 6.24 7.43 -25.23
N ASN A 71 6.58 6.29 -25.83
CA ASN A 71 7.94 5.74 -25.82
C ASN A 71 8.86 6.33 -26.90
N SER A 72 8.34 7.24 -27.74
CA SER A 72 9.09 7.93 -28.80
C SER A 72 10.42 8.55 -28.33
N GLU A 73 10.49 9.16 -27.13
CA GLU A 73 11.75 9.72 -26.59
C GLU A 73 12.79 8.64 -26.23
N LYS A 74 12.35 7.44 -25.82
CA LYS A 74 13.25 6.33 -25.50
C LYS A 74 13.87 5.77 -26.79
N LEU A 75 13.03 5.55 -27.81
CA LEU A 75 13.44 4.99 -29.10
C LEU A 75 14.34 5.95 -29.91
N ALA A 76 14.06 7.26 -29.86
CA ALA A 76 14.81 8.30 -30.59
C ALA A 76 16.28 8.47 -30.17
N THR A 77 16.78 7.70 -29.21
CA THR A 77 18.19 7.73 -28.78
C THR A 77 19.09 6.69 -29.46
N HIS A 78 18.54 5.75 -30.24
CA HIS A 78 19.29 4.65 -30.85
C HIS A 78 19.24 4.58 -32.38
N THR A 79 18.47 5.42 -33.07
CA THR A 79 18.53 5.52 -34.53
C THR A 79 19.78 6.29 -34.96
N VAL A 80 20.89 5.56 -35.11
CA VAL A 80 21.88 5.89 -36.14
C VAL A 80 21.12 5.90 -37.49
N PRO A 81 21.25 6.95 -38.32
CA PRO A 81 20.59 6.95 -39.61
C PRO A 81 21.22 5.85 -40.47
N ALA A 82 20.46 4.79 -40.75
CA ALA A 82 20.88 3.80 -41.74
C ALA A 82 21.08 4.52 -43.07
N THR A 83 22.34 4.62 -43.52
CA THR A 83 22.70 5.29 -44.77
C THR A 83 21.97 4.62 -45.92
N SER A 84 21.04 5.34 -46.55
CA SER A 84 20.32 4.88 -47.73
C SER A 84 21.32 4.67 -48.86
N SER A 85 21.67 3.42 -49.15
CA SER A 85 22.53 3.05 -50.26
C SER A 85 21.84 3.38 -51.59
N SER A 86 22.21 4.51 -52.19
CA SER A 86 21.80 4.90 -53.53
C SER A 86 22.38 3.92 -54.55
N SER A 87 21.52 3.08 -55.15
CA SER A 87 21.88 2.23 -56.29
C SER A 87 21.43 2.90 -57.58
N ASP A 88 22.40 3.39 -58.37
CA ASP A 88 22.19 3.78 -59.75
C ASP A 88 22.83 2.72 -60.69
N PRO A 89 22.28 2.44 -61.89
CA PRO A 89 22.54 1.16 -62.57
C PRO A 89 23.42 1.26 -63.83
N ALA A 90 24.48 0.45 -63.93
CA ALA A 90 25.15 0.19 -65.22
C ALA A 90 26.04 -1.08 -65.28
N LYS A 91 25.69 -2.02 -66.19
CA LYS A 91 26.51 -3.15 -66.72
C LYS A 91 26.88 -4.27 -65.70
N ALA A 92 26.96 -5.56 -66.06
CA ALA A 92 26.96 -6.20 -67.38
C ALA A 92 26.20 -7.56 -67.41
N SER A 93 25.97 -8.08 -68.62
CA SER A 93 25.39 -9.40 -68.93
C SER A 93 26.33 -10.59 -68.59
N LYS A 94 25.96 -11.89 -68.57
CA LYS A 94 25.01 -12.65 -69.45
C LYS A 94 24.88 -14.13 -68.98
N LYS A 95 23.72 -14.78 -69.23
CA LYS A 95 23.41 -16.24 -69.10
C LYS A 95 23.48 -16.80 -67.64
N SER A 96 22.64 -17.72 -67.16
CA SER A 96 21.37 -18.38 -67.62
C SER A 96 20.63 -18.89 -66.34
N LYS A 97 19.50 -19.62 -66.30
CA LYS A 97 18.73 -20.44 -67.26
C LYS A 97 17.24 -20.46 -66.81
N THR A 98 16.31 -20.91 -67.67
CA THR A 98 14.87 -21.03 -67.40
C THR A 98 14.46 -22.36 -66.73
N THR A 99 13.54 -22.31 -65.76
CA THR A 99 12.39 -23.24 -65.58
C THR A 99 11.32 -22.60 -64.69
N ASP A 100 10.04 -22.67 -65.11
CA ASP A 100 8.86 -22.23 -64.33
C ASP A 100 8.44 -23.25 -63.27
N SER A 101 7.76 -22.81 -62.19
CA SER A 101 6.45 -23.37 -61.76
C SER A 101 5.81 -22.66 -60.54
N SER A 102 4.65 -22.03 -60.78
CA SER A 102 3.44 -21.95 -59.92
C SER A 102 3.49 -21.91 -58.38
N THR A 103 2.88 -20.85 -57.81
CA THR A 103 2.20 -20.81 -56.49
C THR A 103 0.98 -21.76 -56.45
N PRO A 104 0.46 -22.19 -55.27
CA PRO A 104 -0.48 -21.34 -54.52
C PRO A 104 -0.42 -21.40 -52.97
N SER A 105 -1.20 -20.50 -52.36
CA SER A 105 -1.43 -20.21 -50.93
C SER A 105 -1.98 -21.34 -50.05
N GLY A 106 -1.72 -21.29 -48.73
CA GLY A 106 -2.46 -22.05 -47.71
C GLY A 106 -2.08 -21.74 -46.25
N VAL A 107 -2.94 -20.98 -45.56
CA VAL A 107 -2.96 -20.63 -44.12
C VAL A 107 -2.68 -21.80 -43.14
N ASP A 108 -1.90 -21.56 -42.07
CA ASP A 108 -2.45 -21.35 -40.70
C ASP A 108 -1.38 -21.05 -39.62
N SER A 109 -1.79 -20.33 -38.57
CA SER A 109 -1.11 -20.14 -37.26
C SER A 109 -1.93 -20.86 -36.17
N PRO A 110 -1.47 -21.12 -34.92
CA PRO A 110 -0.33 -20.52 -34.21
C PRO A 110 0.55 -21.50 -33.38
N GLY A 111 1.63 -20.99 -32.75
CA GLY A 111 2.37 -21.76 -31.73
C GLY A 111 3.58 -21.03 -31.14
N LEU A 112 3.40 -20.33 -30.02
CA LEU A 112 4.51 -19.78 -29.23
C LEU A 112 5.08 -20.87 -28.31
N ALA A 113 6.31 -21.31 -28.57
CA ALA A 113 7.13 -22.04 -27.61
C ALA A 113 8.58 -21.52 -27.69
N LEU A 114 9.15 -21.19 -26.53
CA LEU A 114 10.56 -20.85 -26.37
C LEU A 114 11.35 -22.15 -26.23
N GLU A 115 12.35 -22.38 -27.09
CA GLU A 115 13.51 -23.22 -26.72
C GLU A 115 14.80 -22.60 -27.28
N ASP A 116 15.73 -22.30 -26.38
CA ASP A 116 17.13 -22.10 -26.71
C ASP A 116 17.75 -23.47 -27.05
N THR A 117 18.40 -23.62 -28.20
CA THR A 117 19.43 -24.66 -28.36
C THR A 117 20.42 -24.33 -29.48
N ALA A 118 21.68 -24.70 -29.25
CA ALA A 118 22.79 -24.34 -30.11
C ALA A 118 22.75 -25.02 -31.48
N ILE A 119 23.12 -24.27 -32.52
CA ILE A 119 23.43 -24.85 -33.84
C ILE A 119 24.74 -25.63 -33.72
N GLY A 120 24.65 -26.96 -33.80
CA GLY A 120 25.82 -27.82 -33.89
C GLY A 120 26.45 -27.75 -35.28
N VAL A 121 27.72 -27.37 -35.35
CA VAL A 121 28.53 -27.49 -36.57
C VAL A 121 28.99 -28.94 -36.70
N GLN A 122 28.69 -29.57 -37.85
CA GLN A 122 29.18 -30.90 -38.18
C GLN A 122 30.64 -30.82 -38.64
N VAL A 123 31.46 -31.76 -38.17
CA VAL A 123 32.85 -31.92 -38.61
C VAL A 123 32.88 -32.89 -39.79
N GLY A 124 33.29 -32.41 -40.95
CA GLY A 124 33.91 -33.17 -42.04
C GLY A 124 35.16 -32.39 -42.46
N ASP A 125 36.37 -32.96 -42.36
CA ASP A 125 36.93 -34.01 -43.23
C ASP A 125 37.55 -33.39 -44.50
N ASP A 126 38.81 -32.97 -44.31
CA ASP A 126 39.94 -33.03 -45.23
C ASP A 126 39.74 -32.54 -46.68
N GLY A 127 40.02 -31.25 -46.87
CA GLY A 127 40.37 -30.65 -48.16
C GLY A 127 41.50 -29.63 -48.00
N GLU A 128 42.68 -29.91 -48.57
CA GLU A 128 43.73 -28.91 -48.75
C GLU A 128 43.27 -27.88 -49.79
N GLU A 129 42.93 -26.67 -49.34
CA GLU A 129 42.91 -25.47 -50.19
C GLU A 129 43.80 -24.42 -49.52
N ASP A 130 44.60 -23.72 -50.33
CA ASP A 130 45.75 -22.95 -49.86
C ASP A 130 45.36 -21.84 -48.87
N ASP A 131 45.99 -21.84 -47.68
CA ASP A 131 45.99 -20.70 -46.75
C ASP A 131 46.74 -19.51 -47.41
N GLU A 132 46.05 -18.77 -48.28
CA GLU A 132 46.39 -17.36 -48.47
C GLU A 132 46.14 -16.64 -47.14
N ASP A 133 47.20 -16.52 -46.34
CA ASP A 133 47.30 -15.62 -45.20
C ASP A 133 46.97 -14.18 -45.68
N VAL A 134 45.67 -13.86 -45.70
CA VAL A 134 45.19 -12.47 -45.76
C VAL A 134 45.52 -11.88 -44.40
N ALA A 135 46.78 -11.50 -44.25
CA ALA A 135 47.25 -10.66 -43.17
C ALA A 135 46.44 -9.37 -43.23
N LEU A 136 45.37 -9.32 -42.42
CA LEU A 136 44.59 -8.13 -42.16
C LEU A 136 45.54 -7.14 -41.51
N ASP A 137 46.14 -6.30 -42.35
CA ASP A 137 47.14 -5.33 -41.94
C ASP A 137 46.58 -4.54 -40.75
N ALA A 138 47.24 -4.66 -39.61
CA ALA A 138 46.84 -3.95 -38.41
C ALA A 138 46.77 -2.44 -38.68
N GLY A 139 47.63 -1.92 -39.57
CA GLY A 139 47.61 -0.53 -40.03
C GLY A 139 46.38 -0.18 -40.88
N MET A 140 45.79 -1.11 -41.64
CA MET A 140 44.52 -0.90 -42.31
C MET A 140 43.34 -0.89 -41.34
N LEU A 141 43.30 -1.82 -40.38
CA LEU A 141 42.27 -1.83 -39.34
C LEU A 141 42.32 -0.56 -38.49
N GLU A 142 43.52 -0.09 -38.11
CA GLU A 142 43.71 1.14 -37.35
C GLU A 142 43.32 2.39 -38.16
N GLN A 143 43.57 2.42 -39.47
CA GLN A 143 43.11 3.47 -40.38
C GLN A 143 41.59 3.46 -40.59
N GLU A 144 40.95 2.29 -40.68
CA GLU A 144 39.49 2.18 -40.78
C GLU A 144 38.83 2.64 -39.46
N LEU A 145 39.40 2.26 -38.31
CA LEU A 145 38.95 2.71 -36.98
C LEU A 145 39.14 4.21 -36.78
N GLU A 146 40.28 4.79 -37.22
CA GLU A 146 40.46 6.25 -37.25
C GLU A 146 39.47 6.93 -38.20
N ARG A 147 39.17 6.32 -39.35
CA ARG A 147 38.23 6.85 -40.34
C ARG A 147 36.80 6.83 -39.80
N GLU A 148 36.39 5.76 -39.13
CA GLU A 148 35.12 5.66 -38.42
C GLU A 148 35.05 6.65 -37.26
N GLN A 149 36.11 6.80 -36.46
CA GLN A 149 36.17 7.82 -35.40
C GLN A 149 36.07 9.24 -35.98
N LYS A 150 36.78 9.55 -37.08
CA LYS A 150 36.70 10.85 -37.76
C LYS A 150 35.33 11.10 -38.40
N LEU A 151 34.66 10.06 -38.93
CA LEU A 151 33.26 10.16 -39.37
C LEU A 151 32.33 10.43 -38.19
N TRP A 152 32.50 9.69 -37.09
CA TRP A 152 31.69 9.84 -35.89
C TRP A 152 31.85 11.22 -35.26
N GLU A 153 33.08 11.74 -35.16
CA GLU A 153 33.37 13.11 -34.72
C GLU A 153 32.80 14.17 -35.68
N ALA A 154 32.81 13.92 -37.00
CA ALA A 154 32.20 14.80 -37.99
C ALA A 154 30.66 14.81 -37.92
N GLU A 155 30.03 13.67 -37.61
CA GLU A 155 28.60 13.57 -37.32
C GLU A 155 28.22 14.06 -35.91
N MET A 156 29.18 14.17 -34.99
CA MET A 156 28.95 14.55 -33.59
C MET A 156 28.62 16.05 -33.45
N LYS A 157 27.35 16.36 -33.71
CA LYS A 157 26.73 17.67 -33.45
C LYS A 157 27.10 18.18 -32.07
N ASN A 158 27.64 19.38 -31.99
CA ASN A 158 28.08 20.01 -30.74
C ASN A 158 27.59 21.47 -30.67
N ASN A 159 27.69 22.08 -29.50
CA ASN A 159 27.12 23.40 -29.24
C ASN A 159 28.02 24.59 -29.63
N ARG A 160 29.18 24.37 -30.29
CA ARG A 160 30.16 25.45 -30.59
C ARG A 160 29.54 26.60 -31.40
N ASP A 161 28.66 26.26 -32.34
CA ASP A 161 28.04 27.21 -33.28
C ASP A 161 26.60 27.58 -32.90
N ILE A 162 26.18 27.31 -31.66
CA ILE A 162 24.86 27.69 -31.12
C ILE A 162 25.02 29.01 -30.35
N ARG A 163 24.34 30.06 -30.81
CA ARG A 163 24.25 31.34 -30.11
C ARG A 163 22.95 31.42 -29.32
N ASP A 164 23.00 32.01 -28.13
CA ASP A 164 21.81 32.25 -27.29
C ASP A 164 21.29 33.67 -27.55
N ASP A 165 20.56 33.81 -28.65
CA ASP A 165 20.01 35.08 -29.13
C ASP A 165 18.47 35.00 -29.27
N GLN A 166 17.80 36.16 -29.24
CA GLN A 166 16.33 36.22 -29.38
C GLN A 166 15.87 35.76 -30.78
N THR A 167 16.77 35.79 -31.77
CA THR A 167 16.56 35.31 -33.14
C THR A 167 16.51 33.79 -33.29
N ALA A 168 16.97 33.03 -32.28
CA ALA A 168 16.96 31.56 -32.32
C ALA A 168 15.56 30.94 -32.45
N GLN A 169 14.49 31.70 -32.14
CA GLN A 169 13.10 31.29 -32.31
C GLN A 169 12.32 32.39 -33.05
N THR A 170 11.95 32.15 -34.30
CA THR A 170 11.28 33.15 -35.15
C THR A 170 9.78 33.24 -34.93
N MET A 171 9.13 32.21 -34.36
CA MET A 171 7.69 32.22 -34.10
C MET A 171 7.33 33.14 -32.93
N THR A 172 6.49 34.14 -33.19
CA THR A 172 6.13 35.16 -32.19
C THR A 172 5.19 34.62 -31.10
N TRP A 173 5.19 35.26 -29.92
CA TRP A 173 4.23 34.93 -28.86
C TRP A 173 2.77 35.11 -29.30
N GLN A 174 2.48 36.11 -30.14
CA GLN A 174 1.14 36.37 -30.66
C GLN A 174 0.65 35.22 -31.58
N GLU A 175 1.51 34.65 -32.42
CA GLU A 175 1.17 33.45 -33.19
C GLU A 175 0.91 32.24 -32.28
N ILE A 176 1.71 32.06 -31.23
CA ILE A 176 1.49 30.98 -30.24
C ILE A 176 0.14 31.17 -29.53
N GLU A 177 -0.26 32.41 -29.24
CA GLU A 177 -1.56 32.70 -28.64
C GLU A 177 -2.71 32.46 -29.63
N LYS A 178 -2.56 32.83 -30.91
CA LYS A 178 -3.53 32.52 -31.98
C LYS A 178 -3.73 31.01 -32.15
N LEU A 179 -2.66 30.21 -32.19
CA LEU A 179 -2.76 28.75 -32.27
C LEU A 179 -3.32 28.09 -31.01
N LYS A 180 -3.26 28.75 -29.85
CA LYS A 180 -3.99 28.29 -28.65
C LYS A 180 -5.48 28.63 -28.73
N LYS A 181 -5.82 29.80 -29.29
CA LYS A 181 -7.20 30.27 -29.46
C LYS A 181 -7.96 29.55 -30.58
N SER A 182 -7.27 28.99 -31.57
CA SER A 182 -7.90 28.14 -32.61
C SER A 182 -8.42 26.80 -32.08
N GLY A 183 -8.11 26.42 -30.84
CA GLY A 183 -8.93 25.52 -30.01
C GLY A 183 -9.05 24.04 -30.43
N GLY A 184 -8.48 23.62 -31.56
CA GLY A 184 -8.61 22.25 -32.04
C GLY A 184 -7.76 21.23 -31.28
N THR A 185 -8.23 19.98 -31.25
CA THR A 185 -7.54 18.77 -30.74
C THR A 185 -6.07 18.65 -31.14
N GLY A 186 -5.70 19.10 -32.35
CA GLY A 186 -4.33 19.07 -32.85
C GLY A 186 -3.43 20.25 -32.47
N SER A 187 -3.98 21.34 -31.92
CA SER A 187 -3.28 22.63 -31.72
C SER A 187 -1.97 22.50 -30.96
N GLY A 188 -1.93 21.68 -29.90
CA GLY A 188 -0.71 21.41 -29.14
C GLY A 188 0.39 20.74 -29.98
N LYS A 189 0.04 19.77 -30.83
CA LYS A 189 0.98 19.08 -31.73
C LYS A 189 1.47 20.02 -32.84
N GLU A 190 0.57 20.83 -33.41
CA GLU A 190 0.89 21.84 -34.43
C GLU A 190 1.83 22.93 -33.90
N ILE A 191 1.58 23.47 -32.70
CA ILE A 191 2.46 24.45 -32.04
C ILE A 191 3.86 23.85 -31.85
N ILE A 192 3.97 22.59 -31.45
CA ILE A 192 5.28 21.93 -31.27
C ILE A 192 5.99 21.76 -32.61
N ALA A 193 5.31 21.25 -33.64
CA ALA A 193 5.89 21.07 -34.97
C ALA A 193 6.41 22.41 -35.55
N ARG A 194 5.58 23.46 -35.50
CA ARG A 194 5.96 24.81 -35.94
C ARG A 194 7.14 25.35 -35.14
N LEU A 195 7.14 25.22 -33.80
CA LEU A 195 8.25 25.65 -32.93
C LEU A 195 9.57 24.90 -33.13
N LEU A 196 9.55 23.71 -33.72
CA LEU A 196 10.74 22.96 -34.13
C LEU A 196 11.23 23.46 -35.49
N GLN A 197 10.33 23.61 -36.48
CA GLN A 197 10.63 24.13 -37.82
C GLN A 197 11.16 25.58 -37.78
N SER A 198 10.65 26.42 -36.88
CA SER A 198 10.98 27.84 -36.76
C SER A 198 12.21 28.14 -35.88
N HIS A 199 12.96 27.12 -35.46
CA HIS A 199 14.10 27.26 -34.56
C HIS A 199 15.44 27.25 -35.34
N ALA A 200 16.07 28.41 -35.50
CA ALA A 200 17.22 28.63 -36.40
C ALA A 200 18.43 27.68 -36.17
N TYR A 201 18.66 27.25 -34.93
CA TYR A 201 19.77 26.35 -34.57
C TYR A 201 19.30 24.95 -34.18
N ILE A 202 18.20 24.43 -34.75
CA ILE A 202 17.64 23.13 -34.36
C ILE A 202 18.55 21.98 -34.80
N ASP A 203 19.07 22.06 -36.03
CA ASP A 203 19.90 21.02 -36.64
C ASP A 203 21.29 20.91 -36.02
N LYS A 204 21.76 21.98 -35.36
CA LYS A 204 23.02 22.02 -34.59
C LYS A 204 22.93 21.32 -33.23
N LYS A 205 21.73 20.98 -32.74
CA LYS A 205 21.57 20.33 -31.42
C LYS A 205 21.98 18.85 -31.49
N THR A 206 22.65 18.37 -30.44
CA THR A 206 22.79 16.93 -30.17
C THR A 206 21.41 16.26 -30.09
N ALA A 207 21.34 14.95 -30.39
CA ALA A 207 20.11 14.17 -30.23
C ALA A 207 19.49 14.32 -28.82
N PHE A 208 20.33 14.32 -27.77
CA PHE A 208 19.88 14.54 -26.39
C PHE A 208 19.35 15.96 -26.13
N SER A 209 19.96 16.99 -26.71
CA SER A 209 19.50 18.38 -26.60
C SER A 209 18.18 18.60 -27.35
N LEU A 210 18.03 17.97 -28.52
CA LEU A 210 16.78 17.94 -29.28
C LEU A 210 15.68 17.22 -28.50
N ALA A 211 15.93 16.01 -27.99
CA ALA A 211 14.98 15.25 -27.17
C ALA A 211 14.54 16.04 -25.92
N LYS A 212 15.48 16.65 -25.19
CA LYS A 212 15.20 17.51 -24.02
C LYS A 212 14.38 18.76 -24.41
N TYR A 213 14.66 19.37 -25.56
CA TYR A 213 13.89 20.50 -26.09
C TYR A 213 12.45 20.07 -26.42
N THR A 214 12.29 18.96 -27.16
CA THR A 214 10.99 18.40 -27.52
C THR A 214 10.18 18.03 -26.29
N LYS A 215 10.72 17.25 -25.34
CA LYS A 215 10.05 16.92 -24.05
C LYS A 215 9.53 18.17 -23.33
N ARG A 216 10.36 19.22 -23.23
CA ARG A 216 9.97 20.51 -22.62
C ARG A 216 8.82 21.21 -23.36
N LYS A 217 8.74 21.10 -24.69
CA LYS A 217 7.64 21.66 -25.49
C LYS A 217 6.38 20.79 -25.37
N THR A 218 6.50 19.47 -25.48
CA THR A 218 5.46 18.47 -25.22
C THR A 218 4.76 18.75 -23.88
N ASN A 219 5.52 18.84 -22.78
CA ASN A 219 4.98 19.09 -21.44
C ASN A 219 4.36 20.49 -21.26
N LYS A 220 4.65 21.44 -22.16
CA LYS A 220 4.11 22.82 -22.11
C LYS A 220 2.85 23.01 -22.96
N TYR A 221 2.72 22.30 -24.08
CA TYR A 221 1.68 22.54 -25.08
C TYR A 221 0.70 21.38 -25.27
N LEU A 222 1.05 20.14 -24.91
CA LEU A 222 0.09 19.03 -24.93
C LEU A 222 -0.71 18.99 -23.64
N LYS A 223 -2.05 18.97 -23.76
CA LYS A 223 -2.99 18.78 -22.66
C LYS A 223 -3.11 17.28 -22.32
N ARG A 224 -2.00 16.64 -21.93
CA ARG A 224 -1.99 15.23 -21.51
C ARG A 224 -2.27 15.08 -20.02
N ILE A 225 -2.95 14.02 -19.63
CA ILE A 225 -3.12 13.61 -18.23
C ILE A 225 -2.90 12.10 -18.08
N ARG A 226 -2.45 11.65 -16.92
CA ARG A 226 -2.41 10.24 -16.55
C ARG A 226 -3.19 10.04 -15.27
N VAL A 227 -4.11 9.06 -15.24
CA VAL A 227 -4.90 8.76 -14.04
C VAL A 227 -4.22 7.64 -13.26
N ILE A 228 -4.01 7.86 -11.98
CA ILE A 228 -3.29 7.00 -11.03
C ILE A 228 -4.28 6.69 -9.88
N PRO A 229 -4.31 5.46 -9.34
CA PRO A 229 -5.13 5.16 -8.17
C PRO A 229 -4.69 6.00 -6.97
N ALA A 230 -5.61 6.32 -6.07
CA ALA A 230 -5.27 6.89 -4.76
C ALA A 230 -5.00 5.78 -3.74
N ASP A 231 -4.14 4.81 -4.10
CA ASP A 231 -3.62 3.81 -3.15
C ASP A 231 -2.72 4.48 -2.10
N VAL A 232 -2.37 3.77 -1.01
CA VAL A 232 -1.64 4.40 0.10
C VAL A 232 -0.26 4.94 -0.34
N PRO A 233 0.54 4.25 -1.17
CA PRO A 233 1.80 4.79 -1.68
C PRO A 233 1.62 6.04 -2.56
N ASN A 234 0.75 6.01 -3.57
CA ASN A 234 0.55 7.17 -4.45
C ASN A 234 -0.07 8.36 -3.70
N PHE A 235 -0.93 8.10 -2.70
CA PHE A 235 -1.50 9.13 -1.85
C PHE A 235 -0.47 9.74 -0.88
N THR A 236 0.38 8.92 -0.26
CA THR A 236 1.51 9.37 0.58
C THR A 236 2.45 10.25 -0.24
N HIS A 237 2.85 9.81 -1.44
CA HIS A 237 3.65 10.59 -2.37
C HIS A 237 2.99 11.93 -2.78
N TYR A 238 1.67 11.93 -3.02
CA TYR A 238 0.90 13.14 -3.28
C TYR A 238 0.90 14.11 -2.08
N LEU A 239 0.65 13.61 -0.86
CA LEU A 239 0.59 14.43 0.34
C LEU A 239 1.93 15.12 0.62
N ILE A 240 3.04 14.37 0.55
CA ILE A 240 4.40 14.92 0.65
C ILE A 240 4.57 16.02 -0.38
N THR A 241 4.34 15.72 -1.67
CA THR A 241 4.77 16.60 -2.77
C THR A 241 3.87 17.81 -2.99
N GLN A 242 2.57 17.74 -2.66
CA GLN A 242 1.56 18.75 -3.01
C GLN A 242 0.76 19.33 -1.83
N LYS A 243 0.88 18.78 -0.62
CA LYS A 243 0.19 19.25 0.59
C LYS A 243 1.18 19.50 1.74
N GLU A 244 0.64 19.74 2.93
CA GLU A 244 1.37 20.03 4.17
C GLU A 244 1.95 18.72 4.77
N PRO A 245 3.27 18.45 4.62
CA PRO A 245 3.87 17.18 5.05
C PRO A 245 3.90 17.02 6.58
N LEU A 246 3.91 18.14 7.31
CA LEU A 246 4.00 18.17 8.76
C LEU A 246 2.76 17.51 9.41
N LYS A 247 1.60 17.56 8.75
CA LYS A 247 0.36 16.90 9.22
C LYS A 247 0.42 15.37 9.20
N MET A 248 1.38 14.79 8.48
CA MET A 248 1.64 13.36 8.40
C MET A 248 3.00 13.00 9.00
N LEU A 249 3.55 13.85 9.89
CA LEU A 249 4.87 13.68 10.51
C LEU A 249 6.00 13.45 9.47
N GLU A 250 5.84 14.01 8.27
CA GLU A 250 6.72 13.81 7.10
C GLU A 250 7.01 12.33 6.73
N ILE A 251 6.16 11.37 7.12
CA ILE A 251 6.41 9.93 6.89
C ILE A 251 6.52 9.61 5.39
N ARG A 252 7.60 8.92 5.00
CA ARG A 252 7.90 8.58 3.61
C ARG A 252 7.50 7.15 3.27
N ASP A 253 7.32 6.85 1.99
CA ASP A 253 6.89 5.53 1.50
C ASP A 253 7.80 4.40 2.02
N GLU A 254 9.12 4.62 2.05
CA GLU A 254 10.09 3.65 2.57
C GLU A 254 10.03 3.46 4.10
N ALA A 255 9.72 4.52 4.84
CA ALA A 255 9.55 4.46 6.30
C ALA A 255 8.23 3.77 6.67
N MET A 256 7.16 4.05 5.92
CA MET A 256 5.88 3.34 6.04
C MET A 256 6.05 1.84 5.73
N GLY A 257 6.80 1.50 4.67
CA GLY A 257 7.10 0.12 4.30
C GLY A 257 7.89 -0.64 5.38
N LEU A 258 8.91 0.00 5.98
CA LEU A 258 9.62 -0.53 7.15
C LEU A 258 8.69 -0.76 8.33
N LEU A 259 7.85 0.24 8.65
CA LEU A 259 6.96 0.21 9.80
C LEU A 259 5.87 -0.88 9.70
N MET A 260 5.26 -1.06 8.52
CA MET A 260 4.35 -2.18 8.25
C MET A 260 5.04 -3.55 8.37
N SER A 261 6.33 -3.63 8.00
CA SER A 261 7.07 -4.89 7.97
C SER A 261 7.58 -5.31 9.35
N TRP A 262 8.17 -4.38 10.12
CA TRP A 262 8.64 -4.64 11.48
C TRP A 262 7.50 -4.90 12.47
N ALA A 263 6.32 -4.32 12.24
CA ALA A 263 5.13 -4.56 13.05
C ALA A 263 4.39 -5.86 12.66
N ASP A 264 4.89 -6.61 11.67
CA ASP A 264 4.30 -7.87 11.17
C ASP A 264 2.81 -7.71 10.78
N VAL A 265 2.46 -6.58 10.15
CA VAL A 265 1.06 -6.25 9.80
C VAL A 265 0.55 -7.16 8.68
N LYS A 266 -0.40 -8.01 9.04
CA LYS A 266 -1.07 -9.01 8.19
C LYS A 266 -2.53 -9.21 8.58
N TRP A 267 -3.29 -9.74 7.62
CA TRP A 267 -4.68 -10.17 7.81
C TRP A 267 -4.82 -11.14 8.98
N GLY A 268 -5.90 -10.97 9.77
CA GLY A 268 -6.22 -11.77 10.94
C GLY A 268 -5.61 -11.24 12.24
N GLY A 269 -4.54 -10.44 12.19
CA GLY A 269 -3.92 -9.87 13.39
C GLY A 269 -4.77 -8.81 14.10
N ARG A 270 -4.48 -8.59 15.37
CA ARG A 270 -5.08 -7.56 16.23
C ARG A 270 -4.01 -6.58 16.67
N TYR A 271 -4.09 -5.35 16.16
CA TYR A 271 -3.06 -4.32 16.35
C TYR A 271 -3.59 -3.13 17.14
N LEU A 272 -2.71 -2.56 17.96
CA LEU A 272 -2.90 -1.27 18.59
C LEU A 272 -2.16 -0.22 17.76
N VAL A 273 -2.74 0.96 17.56
CA VAL A 273 -2.09 2.04 16.82
C VAL A 273 -2.35 3.39 17.48
N ILE A 274 -1.30 4.21 17.58
CA ILE A 274 -1.40 5.63 17.92
C ILE A 274 -0.95 6.39 16.68
N ASP A 275 -1.85 7.19 16.10
CA ASP A 275 -1.68 7.81 14.79
C ASP A 275 -2.03 9.31 14.81
N ASP A 276 -1.01 10.16 14.94
CA ASP A 276 -1.13 11.60 14.76
C ASP A 276 -0.97 12.04 13.29
N THR A 277 -0.75 11.12 12.35
CA THR A 277 -0.59 11.43 10.91
C THR A 277 -1.90 11.78 10.22
N GLY A 278 -3.03 11.77 10.93
CA GLY A 278 -4.37 12.02 10.40
C GLY A 278 -5.07 10.79 9.83
N GLY A 279 -4.58 9.59 10.15
CA GLY A 279 -5.10 8.31 9.68
C GLY A 279 -4.32 7.67 8.51
N LEU A 280 -3.14 8.20 8.14
CA LEU A 280 -2.36 7.65 7.03
C LEU A 280 -1.70 6.32 7.40
N VAL A 281 -1.23 6.18 8.64
CA VAL A 281 -0.69 4.91 9.16
C VAL A 281 -1.83 3.90 9.30
N VAL A 282 -3.01 4.32 9.79
CA VAL A 282 -4.22 3.49 9.79
C VAL A 282 -4.60 3.02 8.38
N ALA A 283 -4.47 3.88 7.36
CA ALA A 283 -4.70 3.51 5.96
C ALA A 283 -3.72 2.43 5.49
N ALA A 284 -2.43 2.59 5.74
CA ALA A 284 -1.40 1.60 5.38
C ALA A 284 -1.66 0.22 6.04
N MET A 285 -2.04 0.22 7.32
CA MET A 285 -2.42 -1.01 8.03
C MET A 285 -3.66 -1.64 7.41
N ALA A 286 -4.69 -0.83 7.13
CA ALA A 286 -5.93 -1.29 6.52
C ALA A 286 -5.71 -1.87 5.11
N GLU A 287 -4.82 -1.30 4.31
CA GLU A 287 -4.44 -1.83 2.99
C GLU A 287 -3.82 -3.23 3.14
N ARG A 288 -2.82 -3.35 4.01
CA ARG A 288 -2.11 -4.61 4.32
C ARG A 288 -3.01 -5.69 4.93
N MET A 289 -4.06 -5.29 5.66
CA MET A 289 -5.07 -6.17 6.25
C MET A 289 -6.26 -6.45 5.31
N GLY A 290 -6.28 -5.88 4.09
CA GLY A 290 -7.36 -6.07 3.12
C GLY A 290 -8.70 -5.44 3.54
N LEU A 291 -8.65 -4.31 4.25
CA LEU A 291 -9.79 -3.58 4.83
C LEU A 291 -10.17 -2.28 4.08
N LEU A 292 -9.32 -1.79 3.18
CA LEU A 292 -9.64 -0.63 2.31
C LEU A 292 -10.42 -1.00 1.06
N ALA A 293 -10.27 -2.24 0.59
CA ALA A 293 -11.04 -2.72 -0.55
C ALA A 293 -12.42 -3.17 -0.07
N GLY A 294 -13.49 -2.54 -0.58
CA GLY A 294 -14.87 -2.97 -0.30
C GLY A 294 -15.12 -4.43 -0.69
N GLU A 295 -16.17 -5.05 -0.14
CA GLU A 295 -16.45 -6.49 -0.32
C GLU A 295 -16.51 -6.92 -1.81
N ASP A 296 -16.95 -6.02 -2.70
CA ASP A 296 -16.99 -6.17 -4.16
C ASP A 296 -15.63 -6.35 -4.86
N ALA A 297 -14.52 -6.05 -4.19
CA ALA A 297 -13.17 -6.30 -4.71
C ALA A 297 -12.72 -7.76 -4.49
N ARG A 298 -13.30 -8.45 -3.50
CA ARG A 298 -12.95 -9.82 -3.12
C ARG A 298 -13.93 -10.87 -3.68
N ALA A 299 -15.13 -10.45 -4.09
CA ALA A 299 -16.04 -11.26 -4.88
C ALA A 299 -15.61 -11.28 -6.36
N PRO A 300 -15.68 -12.43 -7.07
CA PRO A 300 -15.40 -12.49 -8.50
C PRO A 300 -16.41 -11.65 -9.28
N LYS A 301 -15.95 -10.55 -9.90
CA LYS A 301 -16.80 -9.58 -10.60
C LYS A 301 -17.49 -10.21 -11.80
N LYS A 302 -18.80 -10.41 -11.68
CA LYS A 302 -19.65 -10.92 -12.76
C LYS A 302 -20.15 -9.75 -13.63
N VAL A 303 -19.88 -9.81 -14.93
CA VAL A 303 -20.19 -8.71 -15.88
C VAL A 303 -21.66 -8.74 -16.29
N SER A 304 -22.44 -7.72 -15.91
CA SER A 304 -23.84 -7.58 -16.33
C SER A 304 -24.00 -6.64 -17.54
N ASN A 305 -24.33 -7.21 -18.69
CA ASN A 305 -24.75 -6.44 -19.88
C ASN A 305 -26.19 -5.92 -19.68
N ALA A 306 -26.37 -4.64 -19.35
CA ALA A 306 -27.68 -4.01 -19.22
C ALA A 306 -27.97 -2.99 -20.33
N ARG A 307 -28.45 -3.47 -21.50
CA ARG A 307 -28.97 -2.61 -22.56
C ARG A 307 -30.47 -2.31 -22.32
N LYS A 308 -30.75 -1.06 -21.91
CA LYS A 308 -31.88 -0.22 -22.35
C LYS A 308 -33.26 -0.89 -22.54
N ARG A 309 -34.26 -0.46 -21.75
CA ARG A 309 -35.47 0.22 -22.29
C ARG A 309 -36.26 0.94 -21.18
N LYS A 310 -36.69 2.16 -21.51
CA LYS A 310 -37.61 3.02 -20.77
C LYS A 310 -38.98 2.90 -21.43
N ARG A 311 -40.06 2.83 -20.67
CA ARG A 311 -41.42 3.08 -21.19
C ARG A 311 -42.22 3.82 -20.13
N GLU A 312 -42.97 4.79 -20.59
CA GLU A 312 -43.86 5.65 -19.79
C GLU A 312 -45.26 5.02 -19.78
N GLU A 313 -45.99 5.20 -18.68
CA GLU A 313 -47.42 4.86 -18.60
C GLU A 313 -48.23 6.13 -18.35
N THR A 314 -49.30 6.27 -19.13
CA THR A 314 -50.31 7.31 -18.98
C THR A 314 -51.68 6.64 -18.84
N ASP A 315 -52.28 6.88 -17.68
CA ASP A 315 -53.67 7.33 -17.50
C ASP A 315 -54.88 6.38 -17.69
N ASP A 316 -55.86 6.63 -16.80
CA ASP A 316 -57.30 6.37 -16.80
C ASP A 316 -57.94 4.96 -17.01
N GLY A 317 -58.99 4.67 -16.21
CA GLY A 317 -60.18 4.00 -16.80
C GLY A 317 -61.09 3.00 -16.04
N LYS A 318 -61.54 3.26 -14.81
CA LYS A 318 -62.92 2.96 -14.27
C LYS A 318 -63.59 1.55 -14.25
N ASP A 319 -64.18 1.28 -13.06
CA ASP A 319 -65.54 0.81 -12.73
C ASP A 319 -66.18 -0.47 -13.34
N ALA A 320 -66.52 -1.47 -12.49
CA ALA A 320 -67.91 -1.82 -12.10
C ALA A 320 -68.03 -3.18 -11.34
N LYS A 321 -69.17 -3.40 -10.66
CA LYS A 321 -69.47 -4.53 -9.73
C LYS A 321 -70.13 -5.76 -10.40
N GLY A 322 -70.04 -6.92 -9.73
CA GLY A 322 -70.99 -8.04 -9.86
C GLY A 322 -70.68 -9.19 -8.90
N GLU A 323 -71.63 -9.58 -8.03
CA GLU A 323 -71.59 -10.79 -7.20
C GLU A 323 -72.29 -11.96 -7.92
N GLU A 324 -71.77 -13.20 -7.79
CA GLU A 324 -72.52 -14.38 -7.30
C GLU A 324 -71.67 -15.68 -7.37
N VAL A 325 -72.06 -16.68 -6.57
CA VAL A 325 -71.37 -17.97 -6.30
C VAL A 325 -72.48 -19.05 -6.35
N PRO A 326 -72.34 -20.20 -7.06
CA PRO A 326 -71.65 -21.37 -6.48
C PRO A 326 -70.97 -22.36 -7.45
N ALA A 327 -70.16 -23.27 -6.87
CA ALA A 327 -69.51 -24.40 -7.54
C ALA A 327 -70.44 -25.62 -7.72
N PRO A 328 -70.08 -26.56 -8.61
CA PRO A 328 -69.53 -27.83 -8.11
C PRO A 328 -68.33 -28.40 -8.90
N GLN A 329 -67.67 -29.41 -8.30
CA GLN A 329 -66.52 -30.21 -8.78
C GLN A 329 -66.96 -31.28 -9.83
N PRO A 330 -66.10 -32.15 -10.44
CA PRO A 330 -64.68 -32.45 -10.15
C PRO A 330 -63.75 -32.69 -11.38
N GLU A 331 -62.61 -33.33 -11.09
CA GLU A 331 -61.58 -33.98 -11.95
C GLU A 331 -60.21 -33.27 -12.08
N VAL A 332 -59.19 -34.10 -12.26
CA VAL A 332 -57.79 -33.86 -11.85
C VAL A 332 -56.87 -34.18 -13.03
N THR A 333 -55.90 -33.30 -13.34
CA THR A 333 -54.48 -33.65 -13.61
C THR A 333 -53.62 -32.41 -13.96
N GLU A 334 -52.38 -32.44 -13.47
CA GLU A 334 -51.17 -31.93 -14.14
C GLU A 334 -51.13 -30.47 -14.64
N THR A 335 -50.68 -29.54 -13.78
CA THR A 335 -49.97 -28.29 -14.22
C THR A 335 -49.20 -27.54 -13.11
N SER A 336 -49.21 -28.01 -11.85
CA SER A 336 -48.53 -27.31 -10.74
C SER A 336 -47.01 -27.47 -10.72
N GLU A 337 -46.48 -28.64 -11.09
CA GLU A 337 -45.03 -28.92 -10.98
C GLU A 337 -44.19 -28.08 -11.95
N ALA A 338 -44.65 -27.85 -13.18
CA ALA A 338 -43.94 -27.04 -14.15
C ALA A 338 -43.81 -25.56 -13.71
N VAL A 339 -44.79 -25.03 -12.97
CA VAL A 339 -44.77 -23.65 -12.46
C VAL A 339 -43.87 -23.54 -11.23
N GLU A 340 -43.89 -24.52 -10.32
CA GLU A 340 -42.98 -24.54 -9.17
C GLU A 340 -41.51 -24.74 -9.57
N ILE A 341 -41.22 -25.59 -10.56
CA ILE A 341 -39.85 -25.81 -11.04
C ILE A 341 -39.33 -24.53 -11.71
N ALA A 342 -40.11 -23.91 -12.60
CA ALA A 342 -39.74 -22.63 -13.22
C ALA A 342 -39.54 -21.49 -12.19
N GLN A 343 -40.31 -21.47 -11.10
CA GLN A 343 -40.12 -20.49 -10.01
C GLN A 343 -38.95 -20.82 -9.08
N LYS A 344 -38.55 -22.09 -8.92
CA LYS A 344 -37.33 -22.47 -8.19
C LYS A 344 -36.09 -22.15 -9.01
N GLU A 345 -36.05 -22.53 -10.29
CA GLU A 345 -34.92 -22.23 -11.20
C GLU A 345 -34.71 -20.72 -11.41
N ALA A 346 -35.77 -19.92 -11.43
CA ALA A 346 -35.67 -18.46 -11.49
C ALA A 346 -35.11 -17.81 -10.19
N ASN A 347 -35.22 -18.49 -9.05
CA ASN A 347 -34.73 -18.01 -7.75
C ASN A 347 -33.32 -18.56 -7.40
N ASP A 348 -32.92 -19.72 -7.93
CA ASP A 348 -31.57 -20.29 -7.75
C ASP A 348 -30.50 -19.69 -8.68
N HIS A 349 -30.86 -18.77 -9.58
CA HIS A 349 -29.88 -18.01 -10.34
C HIS A 349 -29.06 -17.08 -9.41
N PRO A 350 -27.70 -17.20 -9.36
CA PRO A 350 -26.83 -16.53 -8.39
C PRO A 350 -26.58 -15.04 -8.72
N TYR A 351 -27.61 -14.37 -9.21
CA TYR A 351 -27.64 -13.02 -9.77
C TYR A 351 -28.94 -12.28 -9.45
N ASN A 352 -30.00 -13.00 -9.06
CA ASN A 352 -31.34 -12.44 -8.83
C ASN A 352 -31.80 -12.60 -7.38
N THR A 353 -30.88 -12.83 -6.44
CA THR A 353 -31.15 -12.51 -5.03
C THR A 353 -31.36 -11.01 -4.93
N PRO A 354 -32.56 -10.51 -4.54
CA PRO A 354 -32.69 -9.11 -4.18
C PRO A 354 -31.68 -8.85 -3.05
N ILE A 355 -30.88 -7.79 -3.16
CA ILE A 355 -30.17 -7.28 -2.00
C ILE A 355 -31.27 -6.89 -1.02
N LYS A 356 -31.55 -7.76 -0.05
CA LYS A 356 -32.48 -7.47 1.03
C LYS A 356 -31.92 -6.20 1.67
N PRO A 357 -32.65 -5.06 1.66
CA PRO A 357 -32.21 -3.93 2.47
C PRO A 357 -32.05 -4.48 3.89
N LYS A 358 -30.95 -4.16 4.59
CA LYS A 358 -30.71 -4.64 5.96
C LYS A 358 -31.74 -4.02 6.92
N THR A 359 -32.97 -4.50 6.86
CA THR A 359 -34.10 -4.20 7.75
C THR A 359 -33.99 -5.04 9.02
N GLY A 360 -32.81 -5.01 9.63
CA GLY A 360 -32.46 -5.73 10.84
C GLY A 360 -31.40 -4.94 11.57
N TYR A 361 -31.64 -4.68 12.87
CA TYR A 361 -30.67 -4.03 13.73
C TYR A 361 -29.60 -5.06 14.11
N GLU A 362 -28.68 -5.35 13.18
CA GLU A 362 -27.51 -6.19 13.49
C GLU A 362 -26.74 -5.57 14.67
N GLN A 363 -26.61 -6.35 15.72
CA GLN A 363 -25.80 -6.05 16.89
C GLN A 363 -24.34 -6.06 16.41
N THR A 364 -23.65 -4.91 16.47
CA THR A 364 -22.27 -4.79 15.99
C THR A 364 -21.32 -5.49 16.97
N SER A 365 -21.25 -6.81 16.88
CA SER A 365 -20.21 -7.60 17.54
C SER A 365 -18.84 -7.11 17.07
N VAL A 366 -17.94 -6.89 18.03
CA VAL A 366 -16.57 -6.49 17.72
C VAL A 366 -15.84 -7.75 17.22
N PRO A 367 -15.26 -7.76 16.01
CA PRO A 367 -14.57 -8.93 15.51
C PRO A 367 -13.34 -9.24 16.38
N VAL A 368 -13.15 -10.53 16.71
CA VAL A 368 -12.07 -11.00 17.59
C VAL A 368 -10.69 -10.83 16.94
N SER A 369 -10.65 -10.91 15.61
CA SER A 369 -9.45 -10.92 14.77
C SER A 369 -9.55 -9.88 13.64
N ASN A 370 -8.42 -9.60 13.00
CA ASN A 370 -8.29 -8.60 11.92
C ASN A 370 -8.75 -7.19 12.34
N THR A 371 -8.35 -6.72 13.53
CA THR A 371 -8.77 -5.42 14.09
C THR A 371 -7.64 -4.42 14.21
N ILE A 372 -7.97 -3.15 13.98
CA ILE A 372 -7.11 -1.99 14.23
C ILE A 372 -7.75 -1.19 15.35
N THR A 373 -7.07 -1.09 16.50
CA THR A 373 -7.52 -0.28 17.65
C THR A 373 -6.71 1.01 17.69
N VAL A 374 -7.35 2.13 17.36
CA VAL A 374 -6.75 3.47 17.38
C VAL A 374 -6.89 4.08 18.76
N LEU A 375 -5.76 4.33 19.42
CA LEU A 375 -5.68 5.03 20.70
C LEU A 375 -5.39 6.51 20.45
N HIS A 376 -6.25 7.41 20.96
CA HIS A 376 -6.19 8.85 20.67
C HIS A 376 -6.33 9.74 21.92
N THR A 377 -5.80 10.96 21.85
CA THR A 377 -5.80 11.94 22.97
C THR A 377 -7.08 12.78 23.04
N GLN A 378 -7.68 13.08 21.89
CA GLN A 378 -8.88 13.90 21.77
C GLN A 378 -10.17 13.09 22.02
N ASP A 379 -11.34 13.74 22.08
CA ASP A 379 -12.64 13.05 22.19
C ASP A 379 -12.93 12.13 20.97
N GLN A 380 -12.46 12.52 19.78
CA GLN A 380 -12.58 11.75 18.53
C GLN A 380 -11.22 11.62 17.84
N PRO A 381 -10.92 10.49 17.18
CA PRO A 381 -9.66 10.30 16.46
C PRO A 381 -9.64 11.13 15.15
N ASN A 382 -8.49 11.75 14.84
CA ASN A 382 -8.30 12.41 13.55
C ASN A 382 -7.97 11.37 12.47
N LEU A 383 -8.99 10.94 11.73
CA LEU A 383 -8.89 9.97 10.63
C LEU A 383 -9.27 10.60 9.28
N SER A 384 -9.06 11.92 9.14
CA SER A 384 -9.48 12.69 7.96
C SER A 384 -8.82 12.25 6.65
N LEU A 385 -7.66 11.58 6.72
CA LEU A 385 -6.96 11.03 5.56
C LEU A 385 -7.49 9.67 5.09
N LEU A 386 -8.48 9.07 5.77
CA LEU A 386 -9.15 7.84 5.28
C LEU A 386 -10.16 8.12 4.15
N ARG A 387 -10.54 9.38 3.95
CA ARG A 387 -11.54 9.81 2.96
C ARG A 387 -11.26 9.37 1.51
N PRO A 388 -10.03 9.44 0.96
CA PRO A 388 -9.76 9.01 -0.42
C PRO A 388 -10.00 7.52 -0.65
N PHE A 389 -9.87 6.72 0.41
CA PHE A 389 -10.16 5.29 0.44
C PHE A 389 -11.65 5.01 0.71
N ASN A 390 -12.53 5.92 0.29
CA ASN A 390 -13.99 5.85 0.44
C ASN A 390 -14.51 5.71 1.90
N PHE A 391 -13.69 6.04 2.91
CA PHE A 391 -14.08 6.01 4.32
C PHE A 391 -14.12 7.42 4.94
N ASP A 392 -15.28 8.07 4.84
CA ASP A 392 -15.56 9.38 5.45
C ASP A 392 -16.08 9.22 6.90
N THR A 393 -15.26 9.61 7.87
CA THR A 393 -15.63 9.58 9.30
C THR A 393 -16.68 10.62 9.71
N ALA A 394 -16.87 11.68 8.94
CA ALA A 394 -17.93 12.66 9.21
C ALA A 394 -19.32 12.14 8.82
N ASN A 395 -19.40 11.26 7.82
CA ASN A 395 -20.64 10.73 7.26
C ASN A 395 -20.78 9.21 7.48
N LEU A 396 -20.58 8.77 8.73
CA LEU A 396 -20.54 7.36 9.12
C LEU A 396 -21.76 6.52 8.67
N ILE A 397 -22.91 7.16 8.47
CA ILE A 397 -24.14 6.52 7.94
C ILE A 397 -23.87 5.92 6.55
N ASN A 398 -23.17 6.67 5.68
CA ASN A 398 -22.89 6.27 4.29
C ASN A 398 -21.72 5.28 4.18
N THR A 399 -20.90 5.14 5.23
CA THR A 399 -19.75 4.22 5.26
C THR A 399 -20.03 2.93 6.03
N THR A 400 -21.29 2.67 6.41
CA THR A 400 -21.71 1.46 7.16
C THR A 400 -21.42 0.16 6.40
N THR A 401 -21.28 0.21 5.07
CA THR A 401 -20.91 -0.93 4.20
C THR A 401 -19.40 -1.10 4.05
N HIS A 402 -18.58 -0.17 4.54
CA HIS A 402 -17.12 -0.25 4.42
C HIS A 402 -16.54 -1.19 5.49
N PRO A 403 -15.57 -2.08 5.16
CA PRO A 403 -15.02 -3.04 6.14
C PRO A 403 -14.44 -2.39 7.39
N LEU A 404 -13.84 -1.20 7.28
CA LEU A 404 -13.37 -0.44 8.45
C LEU A 404 -14.48 -0.10 9.47
N SER A 405 -15.77 -0.04 9.10
CA SER A 405 -16.84 0.28 10.05
C SER A 405 -17.01 -0.76 11.17
N THR A 406 -16.58 -2.01 10.94
CA THR A 406 -16.55 -3.11 11.90
C THR A 406 -15.14 -3.38 12.45
N HIS A 407 -14.12 -3.28 11.61
CA HIS A 407 -12.74 -3.65 11.96
C HIS A 407 -11.90 -2.52 12.58
N LEU A 408 -12.30 -1.25 12.41
CA LEU A 408 -11.66 -0.09 13.04
C LEU A 408 -12.35 0.25 14.36
N LEU A 409 -11.58 0.21 15.43
CA LEU A 409 -12.02 0.50 16.80
C LEU A 409 -11.30 1.76 17.27
N SER A 410 -12.02 2.73 17.85
CA SER A 410 -11.46 3.95 18.40
C SER A 410 -11.59 3.95 19.93
N LEU A 411 -10.55 4.38 20.63
CA LEU A 411 -10.50 4.44 22.08
C LEU A 411 -9.69 5.68 22.52
N SER A 412 -10.21 6.47 23.45
CA SER A 412 -9.45 7.58 24.03
C SER A 412 -8.51 7.10 25.15
N TYR A 413 -7.42 7.83 25.40
CA TYR A 413 -6.57 7.57 26.58
C TYR A 413 -7.36 7.62 27.90
N LEU A 414 -8.37 8.49 28.01
CA LEU A 414 -9.26 8.55 29.17
C LEU A 414 -10.03 7.23 29.37
N GLN A 415 -10.62 6.70 28.29
CA GLN A 415 -11.35 5.44 28.30
C GLN A 415 -10.45 4.23 28.60
N LEU A 416 -9.18 4.28 28.17
CA LEU A 416 -8.21 3.22 28.45
C LEU A 416 -7.69 3.26 29.89
N LEU A 417 -7.33 4.44 30.41
CA LEU A 417 -6.68 4.61 31.71
C LEU A 417 -7.67 4.74 32.87
N SER A 418 -8.77 5.47 32.70
CA SER A 418 -9.77 5.77 33.73
C SER A 418 -11.21 5.77 33.16
N PRO A 419 -11.74 4.62 32.68
CA PRO A 419 -13.09 4.52 32.12
C PRO A 419 -14.19 4.94 33.11
N GLU A 420 -13.95 4.83 34.42
CA GLU A 420 -14.84 5.33 35.47
C GLU A 420 -15.07 6.85 35.45
N SER A 421 -14.23 7.61 34.72
CA SER A 421 -14.36 9.06 34.55
C SER A 421 -15.05 9.49 33.25
N ASP A 422 -15.33 8.57 32.33
CA ASP A 422 -15.96 8.88 31.05
C ASP A 422 -17.49 8.72 31.10
N VAL A 423 -18.20 9.86 31.06
CA VAL A 423 -19.67 9.94 31.00
C VAL A 423 -20.28 9.21 29.80
N THR A 424 -19.53 8.92 28.75
CA THR A 424 -20.03 8.16 27.58
C THR A 424 -20.16 6.66 27.85
N LEU A 425 -19.48 6.15 28.88
CA LEU A 425 -19.58 4.78 29.39
C LEU A 425 -20.69 4.59 30.42
N GLU A 426 -21.32 5.67 30.91
CA GLU A 426 -22.46 5.59 31.82
C GLU A 426 -23.65 4.87 31.17
N ARG A 427 -24.36 4.06 31.97
CA ARG A 427 -25.52 3.30 31.48
C ARG A 427 -26.72 4.22 31.29
N PRO A 428 -27.34 4.28 30.09
CA PRO A 428 -28.63 4.94 29.92
C PRO A 428 -29.64 4.39 30.92
N THR A 429 -30.46 5.27 31.49
CA THR A 429 -31.51 4.90 32.44
C THR A 429 -32.38 3.80 31.86
N VAL A 430 -32.42 2.63 32.51
CA VAL A 430 -33.13 1.46 31.98
C VAL A 430 -34.62 1.76 31.97
N ILE A 431 -35.19 1.89 30.76
CA ILE A 431 -36.62 2.07 30.57
C ILE A 431 -37.24 0.68 30.41
N PRO A 432 -38.26 0.30 31.20
CA PRO A 432 -38.94 -0.99 31.04
C PRO A 432 -39.52 -1.16 29.65
N GLU A 433 -39.45 -2.37 29.09
CA GLU A 433 -39.86 -2.68 27.72
C GLU A 433 -41.33 -2.30 27.43
N ALA A 434 -42.22 -2.44 28.42
CA ALA A 434 -43.61 -1.98 28.33
C ALA A 434 -43.73 -0.46 28.07
N VAL A 435 -42.82 0.34 28.63
CA VAL A 435 -42.75 1.80 28.43
C VAL A 435 -42.01 2.13 27.14
N LEU A 436 -40.97 1.38 26.75
CA LEU A 436 -40.28 1.58 25.47
C LEU A 436 -41.22 1.40 24.26
N ARG A 437 -42.18 0.48 24.36
CA ARG A 437 -43.19 0.25 23.31
C ARG A 437 -44.18 1.41 23.13
N THR A 438 -44.46 2.17 24.18
CA THR A 438 -45.37 3.34 24.11
C THR A 438 -44.65 4.64 23.71
N LEU A 439 -43.30 4.66 23.71
CA LEU A 439 -42.54 5.81 23.24
C LEU A 439 -42.65 6.00 21.72
N LYS A 440 -42.77 7.27 21.30
CA LYS A 440 -42.66 7.68 19.88
C LYS A 440 -41.39 7.10 19.23
N SER A 441 -41.50 6.63 17.99
CA SER A 441 -40.43 5.92 17.25
C SER A 441 -39.04 6.57 17.37
N VAL A 442 -38.95 7.90 17.25
CA VAL A 442 -37.69 8.66 17.41
C VAL A 442 -37.09 8.51 18.81
N LYS A 443 -37.89 8.61 19.88
CA LYS A 443 -37.41 8.44 21.26
C LYS A 443 -36.92 7.00 21.50
N ARG A 444 -37.67 6.00 21.03
CA ARG A 444 -37.30 4.58 21.09
C ARG A 444 -36.00 4.28 20.33
N SER A 445 -35.88 4.76 19.09
CA SER A 445 -34.66 4.61 18.28
C SER A 445 -33.44 5.30 18.92
N ASN A 446 -33.62 6.51 19.47
CA ASN A 446 -32.58 7.22 20.22
C ASN A 446 -32.11 6.44 21.46
N TYR A 447 -33.02 5.80 22.20
CA TYR A 447 -32.68 4.94 23.34
C TYR A 447 -31.82 3.74 22.91
N HIS A 448 -32.28 2.93 21.94
CA HIS A 448 -31.50 1.78 21.47
C HIS A 448 -30.18 2.18 20.79
N ARG A 449 -30.06 3.40 20.22
CA ARG A 449 -28.78 3.94 19.73
C ARG A 449 -27.83 4.27 20.88
N LYS A 450 -28.31 4.85 21.99
CA LYS A 450 -27.48 5.10 23.18
C LYS A 450 -26.97 3.80 23.80
N CYS A 451 -27.85 2.81 24.01
CA CYS A 451 -27.47 1.52 24.58
C CYS A 451 -26.42 0.80 23.72
N ARG A 452 -26.65 0.65 22.41
CA ARG A 452 -25.68 0.01 21.50
C ARG A 452 -24.33 0.74 21.42
N ARG A 453 -24.33 2.09 21.49
CA ARG A 453 -23.07 2.87 21.53
C ARG A 453 -22.28 2.56 22.79
N GLN A 454 -22.95 2.54 23.95
CA GLN A 454 -22.33 2.26 25.23
C GLN A 454 -21.82 0.80 25.29
N GLU A 455 -22.63 -0.17 24.87
CA GLU A 455 -22.28 -1.60 24.78
C GLU A 455 -21.04 -1.82 23.88
N ARG A 456 -21.03 -1.22 22.67
CA ARG A 456 -19.86 -1.27 21.78
C ARG A 456 -18.62 -0.66 22.42
N LEU A 457 -18.74 0.49 23.09
CA LEU A 457 -17.60 1.15 23.72
C LEU A 457 -17.06 0.35 24.93
N LEU A 458 -17.94 -0.19 25.77
CA LEU A 458 -17.57 -1.10 26.88
C LEU A 458 -16.85 -2.35 26.36
N ASN A 459 -17.30 -2.93 25.25
CA ASN A 459 -16.65 -4.07 24.60
C ASN A 459 -15.27 -3.70 24.05
N ILE A 460 -15.09 -2.49 23.49
CA ILE A 460 -13.78 -2.00 23.03
C ILE A 460 -12.85 -1.77 24.24
N VAL A 461 -13.29 -1.08 25.29
CA VAL A 461 -12.52 -0.80 26.52
C VAL A 461 -12.05 -2.10 27.18
N SER A 462 -12.98 -3.02 27.46
CA SER A 462 -12.69 -4.29 28.14
C SER A 462 -11.80 -5.20 27.30
N SER A 463 -12.07 -5.32 26.00
CA SER A 463 -11.22 -6.09 25.08
C SER A 463 -9.83 -5.49 24.94
N THR A 464 -9.69 -4.17 24.96
CA THR A 464 -8.38 -3.49 24.91
C THR A 464 -7.61 -3.69 26.22
N ARG A 465 -8.22 -3.46 27.38
CA ARG A 465 -7.59 -3.66 28.71
C ARG A 465 -7.17 -5.10 28.99
N ARG A 466 -7.85 -6.09 28.40
CA ARG A 466 -7.43 -7.51 28.42
C ARG A 466 -6.10 -7.76 27.67
N GLY A 467 -5.64 -6.81 26.87
CA GLY A 467 -4.40 -6.93 26.09
C GLY A 467 -4.50 -7.98 25.00
N GLY A 468 -3.40 -8.69 24.75
CA GLY A 468 -3.32 -9.73 23.72
C GLY A 468 -3.18 -9.18 22.29
N PHE A 469 -2.64 -7.98 22.13
CA PHE A 469 -2.33 -7.41 20.80
C PHE A 469 -1.09 -8.09 20.19
N ASP A 470 -1.13 -8.33 18.88
CA ASP A 470 -0.04 -8.95 18.10
C ASP A 470 1.13 -7.99 17.89
N GLY A 471 0.82 -6.70 17.74
CA GLY A 471 1.81 -5.63 17.62
C GLY A 471 1.19 -4.27 17.89
N ALA A 472 2.07 -3.28 18.14
CA ALA A 472 1.71 -1.89 18.30
C ALA A 472 2.54 -1.01 17.37
N ILE A 473 1.86 -0.07 16.73
CA ILE A 473 2.45 0.97 15.90
C ILE A 473 2.23 2.33 16.57
N ILE A 474 3.30 3.12 16.69
CA ILE A 474 3.28 4.40 17.37
C ILE A 474 3.85 5.45 16.39
N ALA A 475 3.01 6.35 15.90
CA ALA A 475 3.41 7.48 15.06
C ALA A 475 2.79 8.75 15.66
N THR A 476 3.48 9.35 16.62
CA THR A 476 2.95 10.41 17.49
C THR A 476 3.97 11.51 17.78
N GLY A 477 3.47 12.71 18.08
CA GLY A 477 4.26 13.79 18.67
C GLY A 477 4.26 13.79 20.21
N MET A 478 3.68 12.77 20.84
CA MET A 478 3.65 12.61 22.30
C MET A 478 5.00 12.15 22.87
N GLU A 479 5.19 12.42 24.15
CA GLU A 479 6.28 11.90 24.98
C GLU A 479 6.25 10.36 25.01
N LEU A 480 7.38 9.71 24.74
CA LEU A 480 7.41 8.28 24.43
C LEU A 480 7.36 7.36 25.66
N SER A 481 7.82 7.78 26.84
CA SER A 481 7.81 6.91 28.03
C SER A 481 6.40 6.62 28.51
N GLY A 482 5.53 7.63 28.63
CA GLY A 482 4.12 7.46 28.97
C GLY A 482 3.37 6.58 27.96
N VAL A 483 3.67 6.74 26.67
CA VAL A 483 3.12 5.91 25.59
C VAL A 483 3.59 4.46 25.70
N ILE A 484 4.90 4.22 25.83
CA ILE A 484 5.49 2.88 25.94
C ILE A 484 4.97 2.16 27.19
N ASN A 485 4.88 2.84 28.34
CA ASN A 485 4.33 2.27 29.57
C ASN A 485 2.85 1.88 29.45
N THR A 486 2.07 2.62 28.66
CA THR A 486 0.65 2.32 28.41
C THR A 486 0.49 1.16 27.42
N VAL A 487 1.31 1.11 26.37
CA VAL A 487 1.19 0.16 25.24
C VAL A 487 1.83 -1.19 25.55
N THR A 488 3.01 -1.21 26.14
CA THR A 488 3.84 -2.42 26.34
C THR A 488 3.15 -3.51 27.18
N PRO A 489 2.32 -3.22 28.21
CA PRO A 489 1.55 -4.23 28.94
C PRO A 489 0.40 -4.85 28.13
N LEU A 490 -0.11 -4.16 27.11
CA LEU A 490 -1.23 -4.63 26.28
C LEU A 490 -0.79 -5.62 25.19
N LEU A 491 0.51 -5.63 24.85
CA LEU A 491 1.10 -6.53 23.88
C LEU A 491 1.26 -7.94 24.43
N LYS A 492 1.01 -8.95 23.58
CA LYS A 492 1.35 -10.33 23.89
C LYS A 492 2.87 -10.53 23.95
N GLY A 493 3.32 -11.62 24.59
CA GLY A 493 4.73 -12.02 24.53
C GLY A 493 5.16 -12.30 23.08
N SER A 494 6.34 -11.82 22.69
CA SER A 494 6.82 -11.77 21.31
C SER A 494 6.01 -10.86 20.37
N GLY A 495 5.13 -10.00 20.90
CA GLY A 495 4.48 -8.93 20.12
C GLY A 495 5.49 -7.86 19.72
N GLN A 496 5.29 -7.25 18.54
CA GLN A 496 6.22 -6.24 18.02
C GLN A 496 5.78 -4.83 18.45
N ILE A 497 6.71 -4.01 18.90
CA ILE A 497 6.48 -2.57 19.09
C ILE A 497 7.32 -1.80 18.08
N VAL A 498 6.67 -0.91 17.34
CA VAL A 498 7.30 -0.12 16.27
C VAL A 498 6.93 1.35 16.43
N ILE A 499 7.94 2.20 16.54
CA ILE A 499 7.80 3.63 16.79
C ILE A 499 8.39 4.40 15.63
N TYR A 500 7.61 5.26 14.99
CA TYR A 500 8.07 6.22 14.00
C TYR A 500 8.29 7.60 14.64
N SER A 501 9.42 8.22 14.30
CA SER A 501 9.70 9.62 14.59
C SER A 501 10.32 10.30 13.35
N PRO A 502 10.00 11.57 13.07
CA PRO A 502 10.71 12.34 12.04
C PRO A 502 12.21 12.51 12.36
N SER A 503 12.53 12.61 13.66
CA SER A 503 13.89 12.85 14.15
C SER A 503 14.39 11.69 15.01
N VAL A 504 15.71 11.56 15.15
CA VAL A 504 16.33 10.36 15.75
C VAL A 504 16.40 10.44 17.28
N GLU A 505 16.37 11.65 17.84
CA GLU A 505 16.65 11.94 19.25
C GLU A 505 15.66 11.23 20.19
N PRO A 506 14.32 11.32 20.01
CA PRO A 506 13.36 10.63 20.88
C PRO A 506 13.52 9.11 20.85
N LEU A 507 13.93 8.55 19.70
CA LEU A 507 14.16 7.11 19.58
C LEU A 507 15.48 6.70 20.24
N SER A 508 16.50 7.56 20.21
CA SER A 508 17.79 7.32 20.88
C SER A 508 17.65 7.31 22.40
N GLU A 509 16.76 8.12 22.97
CA GLU A 509 16.41 8.10 24.40
C GLU A 509 15.80 6.75 24.79
N VAL A 510 14.84 6.23 24.01
CA VAL A 510 14.23 4.90 24.24
C VAL A 510 15.27 3.77 24.20
N VAL A 511 16.25 3.84 23.29
CA VAL A 511 17.36 2.88 23.22
C VAL A 511 18.25 2.98 24.47
N ASP A 512 18.59 4.18 24.93
CA ASP A 512 19.40 4.38 26.13
C ASP A 512 18.68 3.93 27.41
N TRP A 513 17.39 4.22 27.56
CA TRP A 513 16.55 3.69 28.65
C TRP A 513 16.63 2.16 28.73
N CYS A 514 16.62 1.49 27.57
CA CYS A 514 16.73 0.04 27.43
C CYS A 514 18.17 -0.51 27.39
N SER A 515 19.18 0.31 27.65
CA SER A 515 20.59 -0.09 27.60
C SER A 515 20.93 -1.20 28.59
N THR A 516 21.97 -1.99 28.30
CA THR A 516 22.41 -3.09 29.18
C THR A 516 22.81 -2.60 30.57
N LEU A 517 23.37 -1.38 30.67
CA LEU A 517 23.74 -0.76 31.94
C LEU A 517 22.49 -0.44 32.77
N ARG A 518 21.56 0.37 32.24
CA ARG A 518 20.31 0.72 32.94
C ARG A 518 19.48 -0.53 33.26
N ARG A 519 19.38 -1.51 32.34
CA ARG A 519 18.67 -2.78 32.59
C ARG A 519 19.28 -3.57 33.76
N THR A 520 20.60 -3.58 33.90
CA THR A 520 21.28 -4.29 35.00
C THR A 520 21.03 -3.62 36.34
N GLU A 521 21.12 -2.29 36.40
CA GLU A 521 20.80 -1.52 37.61
C GLU A 521 19.32 -1.63 38.00
N TYR A 522 18.41 -1.55 37.03
CA TYR A 522 16.97 -1.74 37.26
C TYR A 522 16.67 -3.13 37.84
N MET A 523 17.26 -4.19 37.30
CA MET A 523 17.12 -5.55 37.83
C MET A 523 17.69 -5.69 39.25
N ARG A 524 18.78 -4.98 39.57
CA ARG A 524 19.35 -4.93 40.92
C ARG A 524 18.40 -4.26 41.91
N ILE A 525 17.94 -3.05 41.59
CA ILE A 525 17.01 -2.27 42.42
C ILE A 525 15.70 -3.03 42.63
N LYS A 526 15.14 -3.61 41.56
CA LYS A 526 13.92 -4.42 41.62
C LYS A 526 14.08 -5.63 42.54
N LYS A 527 15.19 -6.36 42.43
CA LYS A 527 15.50 -7.49 43.32
C LYS A 527 15.73 -7.07 44.78
N GLU A 528 16.42 -5.95 45.02
CA GLU A 528 16.60 -5.38 46.36
C GLU A 528 15.24 -4.98 46.97
N THR A 529 14.34 -4.44 46.15
CA THR A 529 12.97 -4.05 46.55
C THR A 529 12.12 -5.28 46.85
N GLU A 530 12.07 -6.27 45.95
CA GLU A 530 11.36 -7.54 46.11
C GLU A 530 11.83 -8.32 47.36
N ALA A 531 13.14 -8.25 47.68
CA ALA A 531 13.70 -8.85 48.90
C ALA A 531 13.37 -8.07 50.19
N SER A 532 12.95 -6.80 50.09
CA SER A 532 12.56 -5.97 51.24
C SER A 532 11.06 -6.03 51.58
N LEU A 533 10.23 -6.54 50.68
CA LEU A 533 8.77 -6.64 50.85
C LEU A 533 8.38 -7.83 51.76
N PRO A 534 7.47 -7.65 52.74
CA PRO A 534 6.94 -8.75 53.55
C PRO A 534 6.21 -9.81 52.71
N GLN A 535 6.31 -11.08 53.13
CA GLN A 535 5.79 -12.24 52.39
C GLN A 535 4.26 -12.21 52.13
N GLU A 536 3.50 -11.42 52.89
CA GLU A 536 2.03 -11.33 52.74
C GLU A 536 1.59 -10.57 51.47
N GLU A 537 2.40 -9.64 50.95
CA GLU A 537 2.07 -8.89 49.72
C GLU A 537 2.40 -9.66 48.44
N GLN A 538 3.32 -10.62 48.51
CA GLN A 538 3.79 -11.40 47.35
C GLN A 538 2.70 -12.30 46.73
N GLN A 539 1.65 -12.66 47.49
CA GLN A 539 0.50 -13.40 46.96
C GLN A 539 -0.54 -12.51 46.25
N GLN A 540 -0.55 -11.19 46.48
CA GLN A 540 -1.50 -10.28 45.84
C GLN A 540 -0.98 -9.71 44.50
N GLN A 541 0.32 -9.80 44.24
CA GLN A 541 0.95 -9.26 43.02
C GLN A 541 1.04 -10.24 41.84
N GLN A 542 0.45 -11.45 41.93
CA GLN A 542 0.28 -12.28 40.74
C GLN A 542 -0.79 -11.68 39.82
N PRO A 543 -0.51 -11.43 38.53
CA PRO A 543 -1.55 -11.02 37.58
C PRO A 543 -2.53 -12.17 37.38
N GLN A 544 -3.71 -12.08 37.98
CA GLN A 544 -4.78 -13.06 37.81
C GLN A 544 -5.31 -13.02 36.37
N PHE A 545 -4.82 -13.94 35.55
CA PHE A 545 -5.37 -14.19 34.22
C PHE A 545 -6.73 -14.91 34.34
N HIS A 546 -7.80 -14.14 34.54
CA HIS A 546 -9.14 -14.65 34.32
C HIS A 546 -9.39 -14.83 32.82
N VAL A 547 -9.23 -16.07 32.35
CA VAL A 547 -9.80 -16.53 31.09
C VAL A 547 -11.33 -16.43 31.22
N LEU A 548 -11.96 -15.67 30.33
CA LEU A 548 -13.41 -15.68 30.16
C LEU A 548 -13.75 -16.65 29.03
N ASP A 549 -14.59 -17.64 29.32
CA ASP A 549 -15.02 -18.64 28.36
C ASP A 549 -15.72 -17.98 27.15
N PRO A 550 -15.41 -18.40 25.91
CA PRO A 550 -15.95 -17.77 24.71
C PRO A 550 -17.43 -18.08 24.44
N ASP A 551 -18.01 -19.05 25.15
CA ASP A 551 -19.31 -19.66 24.80
C ASP A 551 -20.50 -19.21 25.68
N ASN A 552 -20.32 -18.26 26.61
CA ASN A 552 -21.39 -17.86 27.53
C ASN A 552 -22.27 -16.71 26.99
N THR A 553 -23.26 -17.05 26.17
CA THR A 553 -24.23 -16.11 25.58
C THR A 553 -25.44 -15.77 26.48
N ASN A 554 -25.21 -15.14 27.64
CA ASN A 554 -26.04 -14.02 28.16
C ASN A 554 -25.53 -13.50 29.51
N PRO A 555 -25.48 -12.16 29.69
CA PRO A 555 -25.75 -11.58 31.00
C PRO A 555 -26.76 -10.43 30.92
N ASP A 556 -27.85 -10.53 31.69
CA ASP A 556 -28.58 -9.34 32.11
C ASP A 556 -27.62 -8.43 32.89
N ILE A 557 -27.43 -7.20 32.41
CA ILE A 557 -26.41 -6.29 32.93
C ILE A 557 -26.82 -5.80 34.32
N ASP A 558 -26.14 -6.29 35.35
CA ASP A 558 -26.31 -5.93 36.76
C ASP A 558 -25.04 -5.24 37.32
N LEU A 559 -25.00 -4.97 38.64
CA LEU A 559 -23.87 -4.39 39.40
C LEU A 559 -22.50 -5.01 39.08
N ALA A 560 -22.50 -6.27 38.63
CA ALA A 560 -21.34 -7.03 38.20
C ALA A 560 -20.46 -6.28 37.18
N THR A 561 -21.00 -5.52 36.21
CA THR A 561 -20.16 -4.88 35.17
C THR A 561 -19.29 -3.75 35.73
N LEU A 562 -19.74 -3.04 36.78
CA LEU A 562 -18.90 -2.12 37.53
C LEU A 562 -17.84 -2.87 38.36
N GLY A 563 -18.16 -4.07 38.83
CA GLY A 563 -17.19 -5.01 39.39
C GLY A 563 -16.15 -5.45 38.35
N THR A 564 -16.55 -5.78 37.12
CA THR A 564 -15.66 -6.13 36.02
C THR A 564 -14.72 -4.97 35.69
N LEU A 565 -15.24 -3.75 35.49
CA LEU A 565 -14.40 -2.57 35.20
C LEU A 565 -13.41 -2.23 36.32
N LYS A 566 -13.78 -2.45 37.59
CA LYS A 566 -12.91 -2.28 38.77
C LYS A 566 -11.92 -3.44 38.99
N SER A 567 -12.21 -4.63 38.46
CA SER A 567 -11.33 -5.81 38.52
C SER A 567 -10.46 -6.00 37.27
N LEU A 568 -10.70 -5.24 36.19
CA LEU A 568 -9.76 -5.14 35.08
C LEU A 568 -8.39 -4.70 35.61
N PRO A 569 -7.29 -5.25 35.06
CA PRO A 569 -5.95 -4.84 35.47
C PRO A 569 -5.80 -3.33 35.35
N LYS A 570 -5.43 -2.68 36.46
CA LYS A 570 -4.98 -1.30 36.40
C LYS A 570 -3.69 -1.30 35.59
N LEU A 571 -3.66 -0.54 34.49
CA LEU A 571 -2.41 -0.30 33.77
C LEU A 571 -1.40 0.34 34.73
N PRO A 572 -0.11 0.02 34.61
CA PRO A 572 0.92 0.62 35.45
C PRO A 572 0.84 2.14 35.31
N ALA A 573 0.79 2.84 36.45
CA ALA A 573 0.80 4.30 36.45
C ALA A 573 2.12 4.80 35.85
N HIS A 574 2.07 5.96 35.20
CA HIS A 574 3.26 6.67 34.75
C HIS A 574 4.21 6.88 35.95
N THR A 575 5.41 6.31 35.87
CA THR A 575 6.45 6.52 36.88
C THR A 575 7.04 7.92 36.75
N SER A 576 7.17 8.67 37.86
CA SER A 576 7.85 9.97 37.88
C SER A 576 9.37 9.85 38.00
N ASP A 577 9.92 8.64 37.82
CA ASP A 577 11.36 8.37 37.86
C ASP A 577 12.02 8.78 36.55
N GLU A 578 12.77 9.88 36.57
CA GLU A 578 13.55 10.39 35.42
C GLU A 578 14.67 9.43 34.98
N TYR A 579 15.13 8.53 35.87
CA TYR A 579 16.20 7.60 35.60
C TYR A 579 15.71 6.27 35.00
N PHE A 580 14.51 5.83 35.41
CA PHE A 580 13.79 4.69 34.81
C PHE A 580 12.38 5.09 34.33
N PRO A 581 12.27 5.92 33.28
CA PRO A 581 10.98 6.37 32.77
C PRO A 581 10.17 5.25 32.11
N ILE A 582 10.82 4.16 31.68
CA ILE A 582 10.18 2.91 31.23
C ILE A 582 10.83 1.70 31.91
N ASP A 583 10.12 0.57 32.00
CA ASP A 583 10.70 -0.72 32.42
C ASP A 583 11.57 -1.32 31.29
N PRO A 584 12.92 -1.31 31.42
CA PRO A 584 13.83 -1.75 30.36
C PRO A 584 13.87 -3.26 30.17
N THR A 585 13.23 -4.03 31.06
CA THR A 585 13.21 -5.49 31.03
C THR A 585 12.12 -6.05 30.13
N ASN A 586 11.13 -5.22 29.78
CA ASN A 586 10.00 -5.59 28.93
C ASN A 586 10.29 -5.55 27.42
N LEU A 587 11.36 -4.86 27.00
CA LEU A 587 11.72 -4.68 25.59
C LEU A 587 13.05 -5.36 25.27
N LEU A 588 13.04 -6.21 24.25
CA LEU A 588 14.23 -6.87 23.71
C LEU A 588 14.71 -6.14 22.45
N ALA A 589 16.03 -5.91 22.40
CA ALA A 589 16.78 -5.40 21.25
C ALA A 589 16.15 -4.18 20.52
N PRO A 590 15.84 -3.08 21.23
CA PRO A 590 15.38 -1.86 20.59
C PRO A 590 16.43 -1.35 19.60
N THR A 591 16.05 -1.30 18.33
CA THR A 591 16.94 -1.02 17.19
C THR A 591 16.35 0.09 16.36
N ILE A 592 17.15 1.10 16.02
CA ILE A 592 16.73 2.21 15.16
C ILE A 592 17.11 1.90 13.71
N HIS A 593 16.13 2.00 12.83
CA HIS A 593 16.25 1.82 11.39
C HIS A 593 15.97 3.14 10.66
N THR A 594 16.64 3.34 9.54
CA THR A 594 16.31 4.37 8.55
C THR A 594 16.49 3.78 7.15
N SER A 595 15.75 4.30 6.18
CA SER A 595 15.87 3.95 4.76
C SER A 595 15.80 5.22 3.93
N ARG A 596 16.52 5.26 2.82
CA ARG A 596 16.64 6.45 1.97
C ARG A 596 16.46 6.08 0.51
N VAL A 597 15.38 6.53 -0.11
CA VAL A 597 15.17 6.35 -1.56
C VAL A 597 15.88 7.45 -2.35
N ARG A 598 16.81 7.06 -3.23
CA ARG A 598 17.41 7.92 -4.25
C ARG A 598 16.86 7.56 -5.63
N THR A 599 16.11 8.48 -6.23
CA THR A 599 15.53 8.28 -7.57
C THR A 599 16.56 8.50 -8.67
N PHE A 600 16.42 7.76 -9.77
CA PHE A 600 17.30 7.84 -10.94
C PHE A 600 16.53 8.24 -12.20
N GLN A 601 17.14 9.08 -13.02
CA GLN A 601 16.79 9.16 -14.43
C GLN A 601 17.38 7.93 -15.11
N ALA A 602 16.53 7.05 -15.65
CA ALA A 602 16.94 5.86 -16.40
C ALA A 602 16.62 6.06 -17.90
N LEU A 603 17.61 6.54 -18.66
CA LEU A 603 17.51 6.82 -20.09
C LEU A 603 18.82 6.45 -20.78
N PRO A 604 18.80 5.84 -21.99
CA PRO A 604 20.02 5.52 -22.72
C PRO A 604 20.94 6.74 -22.88
N GLY A 605 22.24 6.54 -22.61
CA GLY A 605 23.27 7.59 -22.61
C GLY A 605 23.07 8.74 -21.61
N ARG A 606 22.05 8.67 -20.74
CA ARG A 606 21.63 9.75 -19.84
C ARG A 606 21.24 9.25 -18.44
N THR A 607 21.77 8.10 -18.01
CA THR A 607 21.43 7.53 -16.69
C THR A 607 22.23 8.19 -15.58
N HIS A 608 21.54 8.82 -14.63
CA HIS A 608 22.14 9.43 -13.44
C HIS A 608 21.10 9.54 -12.31
N PRO A 609 21.51 9.61 -11.03
CA PRO A 609 20.60 9.99 -9.94
C PRO A 609 19.97 11.36 -10.20
N LEU A 610 18.79 11.64 -9.64
CA LEU A 610 18.30 13.03 -9.62
C LEU A 610 19.27 13.90 -8.81
N MET A 611 19.60 15.08 -9.35
CA MET A 611 20.59 16.00 -8.76
C MET A 611 20.05 16.71 -7.52
N THR A 612 18.73 16.86 -7.44
CA THR A 612 18.02 17.38 -6.28
C THR A 612 16.83 16.47 -5.97
N SER A 613 16.59 16.27 -4.69
CA SER A 613 15.36 15.69 -4.15
C SER A 613 14.71 16.70 -3.22
N ARG A 614 13.50 16.41 -2.75
CA ARG A 614 12.93 17.09 -1.60
C ARG A 614 13.83 16.85 -0.38
N GLY A 615 14.12 17.90 0.40
CA GLY A 615 14.65 17.78 1.75
C GLY A 615 13.52 17.66 2.79
N GLY A 616 13.87 17.72 4.07
CA GLY A 616 12.96 17.48 5.20
C GLY A 616 13.42 16.27 6.01
N SER A 617 12.55 15.77 6.88
CA SER A 617 12.78 14.53 7.62
C SER A 617 12.93 13.34 6.66
N GLU A 618 13.95 12.51 6.93
CA GLU A 618 14.13 11.21 6.27
C GLU A 618 13.30 10.11 6.95
N GLY A 619 12.92 10.33 8.22
CA GLY A 619 12.18 9.38 9.04
C GLY A 619 13.07 8.30 9.67
N TYR A 620 12.77 8.00 10.93
CA TYR A 620 13.39 6.93 11.70
C TYR A 620 12.32 6.00 12.27
N VAL A 621 12.62 4.71 12.29
CA VAL A 621 11.72 3.66 12.81
C VAL A 621 12.48 2.86 13.86
N LEU A 622 12.06 2.95 15.12
CA LEU A 622 12.51 2.05 16.17
C LEU A 622 11.67 0.78 16.15
N HIS A 623 12.32 -0.37 16.19
CA HIS A 623 11.71 -1.70 16.37
C HIS A 623 12.21 -2.31 17.68
N ALA A 624 11.31 -2.93 18.44
CA ALA A 624 11.66 -3.82 19.55
C ALA A 624 10.63 -4.95 19.68
N THR A 625 10.98 -6.00 20.41
CA THR A 625 10.06 -7.11 20.71
C THR A 625 9.68 -7.14 22.19
N LYS A 626 8.37 -7.24 22.47
CA LYS A 626 7.83 -7.43 23.83
C LYS A 626 8.28 -8.77 24.39
N VAL A 627 8.96 -8.74 25.53
CA VAL A 627 9.34 -9.92 26.31
C VAL A 627 8.77 -9.84 27.74
N PHE A 628 8.79 -10.98 28.41
CA PHE A 628 8.51 -11.08 29.84
C PHE A 628 9.81 -11.41 30.56
N PRO A 629 10.25 -10.62 31.56
CA PRO A 629 11.42 -10.93 32.35
C PRO A 629 11.17 -12.19 33.19
N ILE A 630 12.16 -13.10 33.20
CA ILE A 630 12.17 -14.24 34.11
C ILE A 630 12.88 -13.78 35.38
N LEU A 631 12.10 -13.43 36.41
CA LEU A 631 12.63 -12.99 37.71
C LEU A 631 13.18 -14.18 38.52
N GLU A 632 12.61 -15.39 38.35
CA GLU A 632 13.06 -16.62 38.99
C GLU A 632 13.12 -17.81 38.01
N GLY A 633 14.14 -18.65 38.17
CA GLY A 633 14.29 -19.92 37.45
C GLY A 633 15.37 -19.94 36.36
N LYS A 634 15.85 -21.15 36.03
CA LYS A 634 16.74 -21.36 34.85
C LYS A 634 15.89 -21.50 33.60
N VAL A 635 16.37 -20.91 32.50
CA VAL A 635 15.75 -21.07 31.17
C VAL A 635 15.96 -22.50 30.67
N GLU A 636 14.98 -23.37 30.91
CA GLU A 636 14.89 -24.66 30.22
C GLU A 636 14.30 -24.44 28.82
N ALA A 637 15.16 -24.53 27.80
CA ALA A 637 14.72 -24.49 26.42
C ALA A 637 13.82 -25.70 26.12
N ARG A 638 12.50 -25.48 26.03
CA ARG A 638 11.50 -26.48 25.59
C ARG A 638 11.59 -26.79 24.08
N GLY A 639 12.78 -27.13 23.61
CA GLY A 639 12.98 -27.79 22.33
C GLY A 639 12.81 -29.30 22.49
N LYS A 640 12.05 -29.95 21.59
CA LYS A 640 12.18 -31.40 21.38
C LYS A 640 13.50 -31.66 20.67
N PHE A 641 14.60 -31.61 21.42
CA PHE A 641 15.91 -32.07 20.94
C PHE A 641 15.84 -33.58 20.75
N GLY A 642 15.43 -34.00 19.55
CA GLY A 642 15.45 -35.40 19.15
C GLY A 642 16.86 -35.93 19.34
N SER A 643 17.03 -36.89 20.24
CA SER A 643 18.35 -37.45 20.56
C SER A 643 18.94 -38.06 19.29
N ARG A 644 19.91 -37.37 18.66
CA ARG A 644 20.70 -37.94 17.58
C ARG A 644 21.45 -39.14 18.13
N LYS A 645 20.88 -40.33 17.93
CA LYS A 645 21.44 -41.62 18.33
C LYS A 645 22.75 -41.79 17.56
N LYS A 646 23.86 -41.43 18.20
CA LYS A 646 25.20 -41.51 17.59
C LYS A 646 25.48 -42.97 17.28
N GLY A 647 25.53 -43.32 15.99
CA GLY A 647 25.76 -44.69 15.55
C GLY A 647 27.12 -45.18 16.04
N GLY A 648 27.12 -46.14 16.95
CA GLY A 648 28.33 -46.80 17.44
C GLY A 648 28.77 -47.88 16.46
N GLY A 649 29.79 -47.59 15.67
CA GLY A 649 30.49 -48.57 14.86
C GLY A 649 31.80 -49.02 15.53
N GLU A 650 32.00 -50.33 15.54
CA GLU A 650 33.28 -51.06 15.64
C GLU A 650 33.98 -51.34 17.00
N ARG A 651 34.21 -52.66 17.17
CA ARG A 651 35.42 -53.36 17.65
C ARG A 651 35.78 -53.36 19.15
N THR A 652 35.30 -54.42 19.81
CA THR A 652 36.11 -55.43 20.55
C THR A 652 37.45 -55.00 21.17
N GLY A 653 37.51 -54.94 22.51
CA GLY A 653 38.77 -54.84 23.26
C GLY A 653 38.54 -55.00 24.78
N GLY A 654 39.24 -55.95 25.41
CA GLY A 654 38.94 -56.47 26.74
C GLY A 654 39.02 -55.52 27.95
N ALA A 655 38.10 -55.78 28.89
CA ALA A 655 38.16 -55.69 30.35
C ALA A 655 39.15 -54.74 31.07
N GLY A 656 38.61 -53.92 32.00
CA GLY A 656 39.36 -53.54 33.22
C GLY A 656 38.96 -52.22 33.91
N GLY A 657 38.30 -52.33 35.08
CA GLY A 657 38.48 -51.35 36.17
C GLY A 657 37.52 -50.14 36.28
N LYS A 658 37.01 -49.93 37.49
CA LYS A 658 36.23 -48.75 37.93
C LYS A 658 37.08 -47.46 37.92
N LYS A 659 36.46 -46.28 37.72
CA LYS A 659 36.71 -45.07 38.54
C LYS A 659 35.64 -43.98 38.41
N GLU A 660 35.65 -43.05 39.36
CA GLU A 660 34.58 -42.08 39.63
C GLU A 660 34.47 -40.91 38.62
N LYS A 661 33.30 -40.25 38.62
CA LYS A 661 33.08 -38.97 37.95
C LYS A 661 33.50 -37.81 38.88
N THR A 662 34.65 -37.20 38.63
CA THR A 662 34.97 -35.85 39.11
C THR A 662 34.61 -34.81 38.04
N SER A 663 33.68 -33.90 38.34
CA SER A 663 33.33 -32.78 37.45
C SER A 663 34.32 -31.63 37.60
N ALA A 664 35.12 -31.39 36.56
CA ALA A 664 36.02 -30.23 36.51
C ALA A 664 35.24 -28.94 36.21
N LYS A 665 35.49 -27.89 37.02
CA LYS A 665 35.20 -26.50 36.64
C LYS A 665 36.36 -25.98 35.79
N LEU A 666 36.06 -25.26 34.70
CA LEU A 666 37.03 -24.49 33.93
C LEU A 666 36.54 -23.04 33.83
N ASN A 667 37.28 -22.12 34.45
CA ASN A 667 37.12 -20.68 34.25
C ASN A 667 37.87 -20.28 32.98
N GLY A 668 37.23 -19.51 32.09
CA GLY A 668 37.92 -18.74 31.06
C GLY A 668 38.60 -17.51 31.66
N LYS A 669 39.86 -17.26 31.27
CA LYS A 669 40.64 -16.08 31.70
C LYS A 669 40.39 -14.88 30.80
N LYS A 670 40.81 -13.71 31.31
CA LYS A 670 40.92 -12.43 30.60
C LYS A 670 41.75 -12.56 29.31
N GLU A 671 41.44 -11.70 28.34
CA GLU A 671 42.31 -11.37 27.22
C GLU A 671 43.31 -10.28 27.64
N ASP A 672 44.54 -10.39 27.16
CA ASP A 672 45.63 -9.44 27.45
C ASP A 672 45.70 -8.34 26.37
N VAL A 673 46.05 -7.12 26.81
CA VAL A 673 46.27 -5.95 25.94
C VAL A 673 47.68 -6.03 25.35
N MET A 674 47.82 -5.74 24.05
CA MET A 674 49.11 -5.46 23.42
C MET A 674 49.33 -3.95 23.35
N ASP A 675 50.33 -3.45 24.07
CA ASP A 675 50.90 -2.12 23.84
C ASP A 675 52.10 -2.24 22.90
N VAL A 676 52.29 -1.25 22.02
CA VAL A 676 53.43 -1.15 21.11
C VAL A 676 54.14 0.18 21.34
N ASP A 677 55.35 0.06 21.90
CA ASP A 677 56.55 0.90 21.81
C ASP A 677 56.44 2.43 21.69
N ASN A 678 57.19 3.11 22.56
CA ASN A 678 58.01 4.25 22.14
C ASN A 678 59.29 4.36 22.99
N ILE A 679 60.43 4.14 22.30
CA ILE A 679 61.69 4.92 22.28
C ILE A 679 61.62 6.23 23.14
N ASP A 680 62.57 6.60 24.00
CA ASP A 680 63.96 6.16 24.28
C ASP A 680 64.19 5.82 25.78
#